data_AF-A0A2T1E7K8-F1
#
_entry.id   AF-A0A2T1E7K8-F1
#
_cell.length_a   1.000
_cell.length_b   1.000
_cell.length_c   1.000
_cell.angle_alpha   90.00
_cell.angle_beta   90.00
_cell.angle_gamma   90.00
#
_symmetry.space_group_name_H-M   'P 1'
#
loop_
_entity.id
_entity.type
_entity.pdbx_description
1 polymer ?
#
loop_
_entity_poly.entity_id
_entity_poly.type
_entity_poly.pdbx_seq_one_letter_code
_entity_poly.pdbx_strand_id
1 'polypeptide(L)'
;MPRSLRVRQECIEKVKLAVRRNGFLSQQALAEAVGMALATIGSFLRGKPVDRATFVELCDRLALGCQAIAAPIQALPMLGEESQPPPSQTPWLGQQDGGGTTLSWGEALDVSAFHGREAELSVLRRWVVDDHCRLITLTGMGGIGKTALSVKLAEQVQTEFAIVIWRSLHNAPPVQELLLDLFNVLSRGQNTDMPATVNRQISQLVESFRTTRCLVILDNAESILLSGERVGAYRTEHEAYGHLLNGIAETQHQSCLVLTSREKPKGLAVREGVQFPVRSLRVVGLQPAAGQAILAAKGLLVSLEDSAALVQQYAGNPLALKIVATTIQELFDGRVVQFLQQGTPIFGDISDLLTQQFNRLSDLEQQIMFWLAINRAWTTLSALQADLVPAMLSRSLLEALESLQARCLIETTAPTENSVAQFSQQPVVMAYMTARLIERLCQEITTGELQWFDRYALSKAQAQDYIRKTQRQLLLKPVAEQLLASLGGRSQVEHCLAHMLSTLKARPLPQPGYAAGNLLSLLWQLQVDLTGYDFSHLTVWQAALQAMTLQQVNFAGADLTKSVLTQTLGDFLAAAFSPDGQWVASASGDRTVKLWDVQTGDCLQTLTGHDQRVRSIGFSPDGTRVVSGSDDATVKLWDVTTGACLRTLLGHRGTIWSVTFSADGQTLASGSEDETMRLWQVETGACLQLLRSDRPYEGMNITGVIGLTTAQKTTLRALGAVELA
;
A
#
# COMPACT_ATOMS: atom_id res chain seq x y z
N MET A 1 26.06 -19.46 35.10
CA MET A 1 27.12 -18.57 34.56
C MET A 1 26.46 -17.47 33.74
N PRO A 2 27.03 -16.25 33.65
CA PRO A 2 26.35 -15.12 32.99
C PRO A 2 26.11 -15.41 31.49
N ARG A 3 24.90 -15.09 31.01
CA ARG A 3 24.48 -15.26 29.60
C ARG A 3 25.18 -14.27 28.66
N SER A 4 25.53 -13.09 29.16
CA SER A 4 26.22 -12.03 28.41
C SER A 4 27.53 -11.62 29.06
N LEU A 5 28.54 -11.34 28.23
CA LEU A 5 29.85 -10.85 28.63
C LEU A 5 30.10 -9.48 28.02
N ARG A 6 30.96 -8.67 28.66
CA ARG A 6 31.46 -7.42 28.09
C ARG A 6 32.97 -7.33 28.22
N VAL A 7 33.60 -6.57 27.33
CA VAL A 7 35.03 -6.26 27.41
C VAL A 7 35.25 -5.33 28.61
N ARG A 8 36.23 -5.61 29.47
CA ARG A 8 36.65 -4.71 30.55
C ARG A 8 37.05 -3.36 29.96
N GLN A 9 36.67 -2.27 30.62
CA GLN A 9 36.92 -0.92 30.10
C GLN A 9 38.42 -0.67 29.81
N GLU A 10 39.30 -1.17 30.67
CA GLU A 10 40.77 -1.11 30.55
C GLU A 10 41.35 -1.92 29.36
N CYS A 11 40.55 -2.83 28.78
CA CYS A 11 40.97 -3.71 27.68
C CYS A 11 40.44 -3.25 26.31
N ILE A 12 39.55 -2.25 26.24
CA ILE A 12 38.92 -1.79 24.99
C ILE A 12 39.95 -1.36 23.95
N GLU A 13 40.96 -0.58 24.34
CA GLU A 13 42.01 -0.15 23.41
C GLU A 13 42.89 -1.31 22.95
N LYS A 14 43.14 -2.31 23.80
CA LYS A 14 43.83 -3.55 23.40
C LYS A 14 43.03 -4.33 22.36
N VAL A 15 41.71 -4.41 22.52
CA VAL A 15 40.82 -5.08 21.55
C VAL A 15 40.84 -4.34 20.21
N LYS A 16 40.71 -3.01 20.20
CA LYS A 16 40.76 -2.20 18.96
C LYS A 16 42.11 -2.33 18.25
N LEU A 17 43.21 -2.41 19.00
CA LEU A 17 44.54 -2.60 18.44
C LEU A 17 44.71 -4.01 17.86
N ALA A 18 44.09 -5.02 18.47
CA ALA A 18 44.03 -6.38 17.92
C ALA A 18 43.23 -6.46 16.61
N VAL A 19 42.14 -5.69 16.46
CA VAL A 19 41.40 -5.59 15.18
C VAL A 19 42.33 -5.12 14.06
N ARG A 20 43.10 -4.05 14.31
CA ARG A 20 44.07 -3.53 13.32
C ARG A 20 45.23 -4.50 13.07
N ARG A 21 45.75 -5.16 14.12
CA ARG A 21 46.84 -6.14 14.01
C ARG A 21 46.45 -7.35 13.17
N ASN A 22 45.17 -7.74 13.19
CA ASN A 22 44.64 -8.86 12.40
C ASN A 22 44.16 -8.43 10.99
N GLY A 23 44.55 -7.23 10.52
CA GLY A 23 44.33 -6.81 9.14
C GLY A 23 42.96 -6.22 8.83
N PHE A 24 42.10 -6.00 9.83
CA PHE A 24 40.79 -5.39 9.63
C PHE A 24 40.89 -3.86 9.62
N LEU A 25 40.73 -3.26 8.44
CA LEU A 25 40.82 -1.81 8.23
C LEU A 25 39.57 -1.04 8.70
N SER A 26 38.45 -1.73 8.93
CA SER A 26 37.19 -1.16 9.42
C SER A 26 36.41 -2.14 10.28
N GLN A 27 35.43 -1.65 11.06
CA GLN A 27 34.50 -2.52 11.80
C GLN A 27 33.64 -3.37 10.86
N GLN A 28 33.36 -2.86 9.66
CA GLN A 28 32.60 -3.55 8.63
C GLN A 28 33.36 -4.74 8.04
N ALA A 29 34.68 -4.59 7.82
CA ALA A 29 35.51 -5.71 7.37
C ALA A 29 35.57 -6.85 8.40
N LEU A 30 35.55 -6.53 9.71
CA LEU A 30 35.45 -7.53 10.76
C LEU A 30 34.04 -8.15 10.84
N ALA A 31 33.00 -7.35 10.66
CA ALA A 31 31.60 -7.83 10.63
C ALA A 31 31.37 -8.84 9.51
N GLU A 32 31.86 -8.55 8.30
CA GLU A 32 31.78 -9.43 7.14
C GLU A 32 32.61 -10.72 7.33
N ALA A 33 33.80 -10.62 7.91
CA ALA A 33 34.69 -11.77 8.10
C ALA A 33 34.20 -12.79 9.16
N VAL A 34 33.37 -12.35 10.11
CA VAL A 34 32.80 -13.21 11.16
C VAL A 34 31.30 -13.48 10.92
N GLY A 35 30.70 -12.91 9.85
CA GLY A 35 29.29 -13.10 9.54
C GLY A 35 28.33 -12.52 10.59
N MET A 36 28.74 -11.43 11.26
CA MET A 36 27.98 -10.81 12.36
C MET A 36 27.49 -9.40 12.00
N ALA A 37 26.38 -8.97 12.59
CA ALA A 37 25.87 -7.62 12.40
C ALA A 37 26.86 -6.54 12.90
N LEU A 38 26.95 -5.42 12.18
CA LEU A 38 27.84 -4.29 12.51
C LEU A 38 27.59 -3.74 13.93
N ALA A 39 26.33 -3.74 14.36
CA ALA A 39 25.94 -3.29 15.71
C ALA A 39 26.52 -4.18 16.82
N THR A 40 26.65 -5.50 16.56
CA THR A 40 27.22 -6.48 17.49
C THR A 40 28.73 -6.28 17.64
N ILE A 41 29.44 -6.10 16.52
CA ILE A 41 30.86 -5.74 16.51
C ILE A 41 31.09 -4.41 17.24
N GLY A 42 30.27 -3.40 16.93
CA GLY A 42 30.34 -2.11 17.59
C GLY A 42 30.07 -2.19 19.10
N SER A 43 29.20 -3.09 19.55
CA SER A 43 28.93 -3.32 20.96
C SER A 43 30.12 -3.97 21.67
N PHE A 44 30.73 -4.99 21.07
CA PHE A 44 31.95 -5.62 21.58
C PHE A 44 33.12 -4.63 21.68
N LEU A 45 33.38 -3.85 20.63
CA LEU A 45 34.48 -2.86 20.60
C LEU A 45 34.27 -1.64 21.52
N ARG A 46 33.06 -1.43 22.02
CA ARG A 46 32.73 -0.37 22.99
C ARG A 46 32.54 -0.90 24.41
N GLY A 47 32.79 -2.20 24.65
CA GLY A 47 32.61 -2.81 25.98
C GLY A 47 31.15 -2.89 26.43
N LYS A 48 30.20 -2.89 25.48
CA LYS A 48 28.79 -3.17 25.76
C LYS A 48 28.55 -4.69 25.86
N PRO A 49 27.49 -5.14 26.55
CA PRO A 49 27.14 -6.55 26.65
C PRO A 49 26.91 -7.18 25.28
N VAL A 50 27.50 -8.35 25.05
CA VAL A 50 27.19 -9.24 23.93
C VAL A 50 26.99 -10.66 24.46
N ASP A 51 26.30 -11.50 23.70
CA ASP A 51 26.12 -12.91 24.07
C ASP A 51 27.47 -13.61 24.25
N ARG A 52 27.53 -14.57 25.17
CA ARG A 52 28.77 -15.28 25.49
C ARG A 52 29.36 -16.03 24.30
N ALA A 53 28.55 -16.66 23.45
CA ALA A 53 29.03 -17.37 22.27
C ALA A 53 29.69 -16.40 21.29
N THR A 54 29.01 -15.28 21.03
CA THR A 54 29.54 -14.18 20.21
C THR A 54 30.83 -13.58 20.78
N PHE A 55 30.90 -13.41 22.11
CA PHE A 55 32.09 -12.87 22.77
C PHE A 55 33.31 -13.78 22.57
N VAL A 56 33.12 -15.09 22.71
CA VAL A 56 34.19 -16.08 22.56
C VAL A 56 34.67 -16.14 21.12
N GLU A 57 33.76 -16.19 20.16
CA GLU A 57 34.07 -16.24 18.73
C GLU A 57 34.87 -15.00 18.27
N LEU A 58 34.52 -13.81 18.76
CA LEU A 58 35.27 -12.58 18.47
C LEU A 58 36.66 -12.58 19.12
N CYS A 59 36.81 -13.16 20.31
CA CYS A 59 38.11 -13.29 20.95
C CYS A 59 39.02 -14.27 20.19
N ASP A 60 38.48 -15.42 19.77
CA ASP A 60 39.20 -16.40 18.97
C ASP A 60 39.63 -15.79 17.63
N ARG A 61 38.75 -15.04 16.98
CA ARG A 61 39.07 -14.41 15.70
C ARG A 61 40.11 -13.30 15.79
N LEU A 62 40.21 -12.63 16.94
CA LEU A 62 41.19 -11.58 17.20
C LEU A 62 42.45 -12.09 17.90
N ALA A 63 42.55 -13.40 18.16
CA ALA A 63 43.62 -14.04 18.94
C ALA A 63 43.81 -13.41 20.33
N LEU A 64 42.70 -13.18 21.04
CA LEU A 64 42.64 -12.60 22.37
C LEU A 64 42.20 -13.64 23.40
N GLY A 65 42.83 -13.64 24.58
CA GLY A 65 42.42 -14.52 25.67
C GLY A 65 41.09 -14.07 26.30
N CYS A 66 40.00 -14.81 26.05
CA CYS A 66 38.65 -14.50 26.54
C CYS A 66 38.58 -14.13 28.04
N GLN A 67 39.26 -14.92 28.89
CA GLN A 67 39.24 -14.72 30.35
C GLN A 67 39.97 -13.45 30.80
N ALA A 68 40.96 -12.99 30.02
CA ALA A 68 41.76 -11.81 30.36
C ALA A 68 41.01 -10.50 30.09
N ILE A 69 40.08 -10.51 29.12
CA ILE A 69 39.36 -9.30 28.68
C ILE A 69 37.88 -9.28 29.08
N ALA A 70 37.32 -10.40 29.53
CA ALA A 70 35.91 -10.47 29.95
C ALA A 70 35.67 -9.91 31.36
N ALA A 71 34.59 -9.16 31.50
CA ALA A 71 33.94 -8.86 32.78
C ALA A 71 32.55 -9.51 32.82
N PRO A 72 32.23 -10.34 33.84
CA PRO A 72 30.86 -10.74 34.10
C PRO A 72 30.02 -9.52 34.51
N ILE A 73 28.77 -9.46 34.07
CA ILE A 73 27.83 -8.41 34.47
C ILE A 73 27.30 -8.78 35.86
N GLN A 74 27.77 -8.10 36.92
CA GLN A 74 27.15 -8.15 38.24
C GLN A 74 25.99 -7.14 38.31
N ALA A 75 24.90 -7.54 38.95
CA ALA A 75 23.80 -6.64 39.32
C ALA A 75 24.32 -5.56 40.29
N LEU A 76 23.96 -4.30 40.03
CA LEU A 76 24.33 -3.15 40.87
C LEU A 76 23.69 -3.25 42.28
N PRO A 77 24.32 -2.70 43.33
CA PRO A 77 23.79 -2.73 44.69
C PRO A 77 22.78 -1.60 44.93
N MET A 78 21.73 -1.92 45.70
CA MET A 78 20.73 -0.97 46.23
C MET A 78 21.31 -0.27 47.48
N LEU A 79 21.19 1.05 47.55
CA LEU A 79 21.40 1.85 48.76
C LEU A 79 20.10 2.56 49.12
N GLY A 80 19.66 2.42 50.38
CA GLY A 80 18.59 3.19 50.99
C GLY A 80 17.57 2.33 51.74
N GLU A 81 17.88 2.00 53.00
CA GLU A 81 16.92 1.46 53.97
C GLU A 81 15.94 2.57 54.41
N GLU A 82 14.64 2.30 54.36
CA GLU A 82 13.67 2.80 55.36
C GLU A 82 12.45 1.85 55.43
N SER A 83 12.40 1.11 56.54
CA SER A 83 11.27 0.40 57.17
C SER A 83 10.08 -0.11 56.32
N GLN A 84 10.04 -1.42 56.08
CA GLN A 84 8.81 -2.20 55.84
C GLN A 84 8.42 -3.02 57.08
N PRO A 85 7.12 -3.16 57.43
CA PRO A 85 6.61 -4.26 58.27
C PRO A 85 6.68 -5.58 57.47
N PRO A 86 6.62 -6.77 58.12
CA PRO A 86 7.23 -7.98 57.58
C PRO A 86 6.55 -8.50 56.30
N PRO A 87 7.29 -9.09 55.35
CA PRO A 87 6.73 -9.63 54.13
C PRO A 87 6.01 -10.94 54.43
N SER A 88 4.71 -10.99 54.11
CA SER A 88 3.98 -12.22 53.91
C SER A 88 4.63 -13.00 52.76
N GLN A 89 5.15 -14.18 53.10
CA GLN A 89 5.76 -15.14 52.19
C GLN A 89 4.79 -15.49 51.04
N THR A 90 5.21 -15.25 49.79
CA THR A 90 4.68 -15.96 48.61
C THR A 90 5.54 -17.20 48.36
N PRO A 91 4.98 -18.42 48.41
CA PRO A 91 5.72 -19.64 48.10
C PRO A 91 5.67 -19.94 46.60
N TRP A 92 6.85 -20.13 46.00
CA TRP A 92 7.02 -20.90 44.77
C TRP A 92 7.35 -22.35 45.12
N LEU A 93 6.76 -23.28 44.35
CA LEU A 93 6.84 -24.74 44.47
C LEU A 93 6.18 -25.34 45.73
N GLY A 94 4.86 -25.38 45.70
CA GLY A 94 4.07 -26.38 46.42
C GLY A 94 3.18 -27.12 45.43
N GLN A 95 3.27 -28.45 45.40
CA GLN A 95 2.15 -29.29 45.01
C GLN A 95 0.92 -28.82 45.82
N GLN A 96 -0.10 -28.36 45.12
CA GLN A 96 -1.45 -28.32 45.65
C GLN A 96 -2.32 -29.16 44.72
N ASP A 97 -2.72 -30.33 45.22
CA ASP A 97 -3.88 -31.04 44.70
C ASP A 97 -5.10 -30.12 44.86
N GLY A 98 -5.65 -29.67 43.72
CA GLY A 98 -6.83 -28.83 43.66
C GLY A 98 -6.98 -28.07 42.33
N GLY A 99 -7.51 -28.71 41.29
CA GLY A 99 -8.26 -28.07 40.19
C GLY A 99 -7.67 -26.86 39.44
N GLY A 100 -6.35 -26.61 39.44
CA GLY A 100 -5.75 -25.45 38.77
C GLY A 100 -5.38 -25.68 37.28
N THR A 101 -5.50 -24.62 36.47
CA THR A 101 -5.06 -24.60 35.06
C THR A 101 -3.53 -24.75 34.96
N THR A 102 -3.06 -25.65 34.10
CA THR A 102 -1.63 -25.79 33.77
C THR A 102 -1.25 -24.85 32.63
N LEU A 103 -0.25 -23.99 32.83
CA LEU A 103 0.20 -23.01 31.83
C LEU A 103 1.59 -23.36 31.31
N SER A 104 1.75 -23.40 29.99
CA SER A 104 3.04 -23.63 29.31
C SER A 104 3.27 -22.58 28.23
N TRP A 105 3.85 -21.45 28.62
CA TRP A 105 4.00 -20.26 27.76
C TRP A 105 5.18 -20.30 26.78
N GLY A 106 6.17 -21.18 26.97
CA GLY A 106 7.34 -21.25 26.06
C GLY A 106 8.03 -19.90 25.87
N GLU A 107 8.18 -19.47 24.61
CA GLU A 107 8.75 -18.17 24.21
C GLU A 107 7.68 -17.07 23.99
N ALA A 108 6.51 -17.17 24.62
CA ALA A 108 5.43 -16.21 24.43
C ALA A 108 5.86 -14.78 24.77
N LEU A 109 5.34 -13.83 23.99
CA LEU A 109 5.63 -12.41 24.12
C LEU A 109 4.93 -11.80 25.34
N ASP A 110 5.57 -10.86 26.04
CA ASP A 110 4.92 -10.06 27.08
C ASP A 110 3.93 -9.06 26.46
N VAL A 111 2.66 -9.18 26.86
CA VAL A 111 1.54 -8.36 26.39
C VAL A 111 0.98 -7.45 27.49
N SER A 112 1.81 -7.09 28.47
CA SER A 112 1.51 -6.07 29.49
C SER A 112 1.10 -4.73 28.87
N ALA A 113 1.79 -4.29 27.81
CA ALA A 113 1.43 -3.13 27.01
C ALA A 113 0.66 -3.55 25.74
N PHE A 114 -0.67 -3.65 25.87
CA PHE A 114 -1.60 -4.01 24.78
C PHE A 114 -2.63 -2.90 24.58
N HIS A 115 -2.75 -2.41 23.34
CA HIS A 115 -3.60 -1.26 23.02
C HIS A 115 -4.52 -1.54 21.83
N GLY A 116 -5.81 -1.25 22.01
CA GLY A 116 -6.85 -1.54 21.03
C GLY A 116 -7.11 -3.03 20.90
N ARG A 117 -7.93 -3.41 19.91
CA ARG A 117 -8.30 -4.80 19.56
C ARG A 117 -9.34 -5.46 20.46
N GLU A 118 -10.09 -4.69 21.23
CA GLU A 118 -11.14 -5.20 22.11
C GLU A 118 -12.26 -5.87 21.30
N ALA A 119 -12.55 -5.37 20.10
CA ALA A 119 -13.50 -5.99 19.18
C ALA A 119 -13.03 -7.37 18.72
N GLU A 120 -11.80 -7.48 18.22
CA GLU A 120 -11.20 -8.75 17.79
C GLU A 120 -11.10 -9.75 18.95
N LEU A 121 -10.68 -9.30 20.15
CA LEU A 121 -10.63 -10.14 21.34
C LEU A 121 -12.01 -10.66 21.74
N SER A 122 -13.03 -9.80 21.69
CA SER A 122 -14.41 -10.20 22.00
C SER A 122 -14.92 -11.29 21.04
N VAL A 123 -14.62 -11.14 19.75
CA VAL A 123 -14.96 -12.13 18.72
C VAL A 123 -14.23 -13.45 18.98
N LEU A 124 -12.92 -13.40 19.24
CA LEU A 124 -12.12 -14.61 19.48
C LEU A 124 -12.52 -15.32 20.78
N ARG A 125 -12.79 -14.58 21.85
CA ARG A 125 -13.28 -15.13 23.11
C ARG A 125 -14.59 -15.89 22.89
N ARG A 126 -15.54 -15.29 22.18
CA ARG A 126 -16.80 -15.95 21.82
C ARG A 126 -16.54 -17.24 21.02
N TRP A 127 -15.66 -17.18 20.02
CA TRP A 127 -15.36 -18.35 19.19
C TRP A 127 -14.74 -19.50 19.98
N VAL A 128 -13.85 -19.19 20.93
CA VAL A 128 -13.13 -20.18 21.75
C VAL A 128 -14.00 -20.74 22.88
N VAL A 129 -14.74 -19.88 23.58
CA VAL A 129 -15.46 -20.23 24.81
C VAL A 129 -16.88 -20.69 24.52
N ASP A 130 -17.64 -19.89 23.76
CA ASP A 130 -19.08 -20.07 23.56
C ASP A 130 -19.39 -20.96 22.34
N ASP A 131 -18.74 -20.68 21.21
CA ASP A 131 -19.00 -21.41 19.95
C ASP A 131 -18.17 -22.72 19.86
N HIS A 132 -17.27 -22.96 20.82
CA HIS A 132 -16.39 -24.13 20.90
C HIS A 132 -15.65 -24.46 19.58
N CYS A 133 -15.07 -23.44 18.95
CA CYS A 133 -14.28 -23.65 17.74
C CYS A 133 -13.08 -24.56 18.03
N ARG A 134 -12.88 -25.54 17.15
CA ARG A 134 -11.78 -26.52 17.24
C ARG A 134 -10.48 -25.95 16.71
N LEU A 135 -10.56 -25.17 15.63
CA LEU A 135 -9.42 -24.57 14.97
C LEU A 135 -9.74 -23.14 14.55
N ILE A 136 -8.94 -22.19 15.02
CA ILE A 136 -9.04 -20.77 14.66
C ILE A 136 -7.73 -20.35 14.00
N THR A 137 -7.80 -19.76 12.80
CA THR A 137 -6.62 -19.19 12.12
C THR A 137 -6.64 -17.67 12.18
N LEU A 138 -5.62 -17.06 12.80
CA LEU A 138 -5.38 -15.63 12.77
C LEU A 138 -4.45 -15.30 11.59
N THR A 139 -4.98 -14.62 10.57
CA THR A 139 -4.23 -14.20 9.38
C THR A 139 -4.04 -12.68 9.33
N GLY A 140 -2.97 -12.20 8.71
CA GLY A 140 -2.71 -10.77 8.58
C GLY A 140 -1.26 -10.45 8.25
N MET A 141 -0.98 -9.19 7.89
CA MET A 141 0.35 -8.73 7.51
C MET A 141 1.41 -8.98 8.61
N GLY A 142 2.69 -9.09 8.24
CA GLY A 142 3.78 -9.17 9.20
C GLY A 142 3.77 -7.96 10.16
N GLY A 143 4.03 -8.19 11.45
CA GLY A 143 4.04 -7.12 12.46
C GLY A 143 2.66 -6.59 12.89
N ILE A 144 1.55 -7.03 12.28
CA ILE A 144 0.20 -6.49 12.54
C ILE A 144 -0.35 -6.74 13.96
N GLY A 145 0.32 -7.59 14.75
CA GLY A 145 -0.04 -7.90 16.14
C GLY A 145 -0.71 -9.26 16.39
N LYS A 146 -0.67 -10.20 15.43
CA LYS A 146 -1.28 -11.55 15.58
C LYS A 146 -0.79 -12.30 16.82
N THR A 147 0.52 -12.33 17.04
CA THR A 147 1.17 -12.99 18.18
C THR A 147 0.73 -12.38 19.51
N ALA A 148 0.72 -11.04 19.60
CA ALA A 148 0.24 -10.36 20.80
C ALA A 148 -1.25 -10.63 21.06
N LEU A 149 -2.07 -10.65 20.00
CA LEU A 149 -3.50 -10.97 20.08
C LEU A 149 -3.76 -12.41 20.56
N SER A 150 -2.99 -13.39 20.08
CA SER A 150 -3.14 -14.78 20.51
C SER A 150 -2.73 -15.00 21.96
N VAL A 151 -1.65 -14.36 22.42
CA VAL A 151 -1.24 -14.40 23.83
C VAL A 151 -2.29 -13.73 24.72
N LYS A 152 -2.78 -12.54 24.34
CA LYS A 152 -3.81 -11.82 25.12
C LYS A 152 -5.13 -12.58 25.21
N LEU A 153 -5.52 -13.25 24.12
CA LEU A 153 -6.66 -14.16 24.12
C LEU A 153 -6.46 -15.28 25.16
N ALA A 154 -5.31 -15.96 25.14
CA ALA A 154 -5.02 -17.01 26.11
C ALA A 154 -5.06 -16.51 27.56
N GLU A 155 -4.48 -15.34 27.87
CA GLU A 155 -4.58 -14.75 29.22
C GLU A 155 -6.03 -14.55 29.67
N GLN A 156 -6.93 -14.14 28.77
CA GLN A 156 -8.34 -13.87 29.10
C GLN A 156 -9.19 -15.13 29.27
N VAL A 157 -8.86 -16.21 28.56
CA VAL A 157 -9.66 -17.45 28.56
C VAL A 157 -9.01 -18.60 29.33
N GLN A 158 -7.81 -18.41 29.91
CA GLN A 158 -7.05 -19.49 30.54
C GLN A 158 -7.83 -20.25 31.62
N THR A 159 -8.73 -19.59 32.35
CA THR A 159 -9.55 -20.21 33.41
C THR A 159 -10.58 -21.20 32.87
N GLU A 160 -10.91 -21.12 31.57
CA GLU A 160 -11.85 -22.02 30.88
C GLU A 160 -11.20 -23.33 30.40
N PHE A 161 -9.86 -23.43 30.52
CA PHE A 161 -9.08 -24.56 30.03
C PHE A 161 -8.31 -25.22 31.18
N ALA A 162 -8.21 -26.55 31.13
CA ALA A 162 -7.38 -27.29 32.07
C ALA A 162 -5.89 -27.10 31.77
N ILE A 163 -5.54 -26.93 30.48
CA ILE A 163 -4.16 -26.76 30.02
C ILE A 163 -4.13 -25.70 28.92
N VAL A 164 -3.21 -24.73 29.02
CA VAL A 164 -2.92 -23.74 27.98
C VAL A 164 -1.47 -23.89 27.55
N ILE A 165 -1.25 -24.10 26.25
CA ILE A 165 0.07 -24.30 25.65
C ILE A 165 0.28 -23.25 24.56
N TRP A 166 1.42 -22.57 24.61
CA TRP A 166 1.86 -21.67 23.53
C TRP A 166 3.22 -22.14 23.00
N ARG A 167 3.33 -22.28 21.67
CA ARG A 167 4.59 -22.67 20.98
C ARG A 167 4.81 -21.86 19.72
N SER A 168 6.08 -21.51 19.50
CA SER A 168 6.54 -20.86 18.28
C SER A 168 6.92 -21.91 17.23
N LEU A 169 6.41 -21.75 16.01
CA LEU A 169 6.82 -22.51 14.83
C LEU A 169 7.90 -21.77 14.02
N HIS A 170 8.48 -20.68 14.55
CA HIS A 170 9.40 -19.81 13.82
C HIS A 170 10.56 -20.58 13.15
N ASN A 171 11.13 -21.56 13.84
CA ASN A 171 12.24 -22.40 13.36
C ASN A 171 11.79 -23.62 12.53
N ALA A 172 10.48 -23.74 12.24
CA ALA A 172 9.88 -24.86 11.53
C ALA A 172 10.31 -26.23 12.10
N PRO A 173 10.07 -26.52 13.40
CA PRO A 173 10.44 -27.82 13.97
C PRO A 173 9.68 -28.96 13.28
N PRO A 174 10.26 -30.17 13.15
CA PRO A 174 9.53 -31.36 12.71
C PRO A 174 8.27 -31.58 13.55
N VAL A 175 7.18 -32.07 12.93
CA VAL A 175 5.90 -32.24 13.65
C VAL A 175 6.02 -33.22 14.83
N GLN A 176 6.91 -34.20 14.74
CA GLN A 176 7.17 -35.19 15.78
C GLN A 176 7.73 -34.54 17.05
N GLU A 177 8.62 -33.55 16.91
CA GLU A 177 9.17 -32.82 18.05
C GLU A 177 8.09 -31.98 18.72
N LEU A 178 7.24 -31.30 17.93
CA LEU A 178 6.09 -30.58 18.46
C LEU A 178 5.13 -31.52 19.17
N LEU A 179 4.77 -32.65 18.57
CA LEU A 179 3.86 -33.63 19.17
C LEU A 179 4.42 -34.14 20.49
N LEU A 180 5.70 -34.52 20.53
CA LEU A 180 6.36 -34.98 21.76
C LEU A 180 6.30 -33.93 22.87
N ASP A 181 6.60 -32.67 22.55
CA ASP A 181 6.51 -31.56 23.51
C ASP A 181 5.07 -31.34 24.01
N LEU A 182 4.08 -31.34 23.11
CA LEU A 182 2.67 -31.24 23.48
C LEU A 182 2.26 -32.38 24.42
N PHE A 183 2.65 -33.62 24.13
CA PHE A 183 2.35 -34.78 24.98
C PHE A 183 2.99 -34.68 26.35
N ASN A 184 4.24 -34.22 26.45
CA ASN A 184 4.91 -34.03 27.75
C ASN A 184 4.15 -33.07 28.66
N VAL A 185 3.57 -32.00 28.09
CA VAL A 185 2.75 -31.06 28.86
C VAL A 185 1.38 -31.67 29.21
N LEU A 186 0.73 -32.35 28.26
CA LEU A 186 -0.58 -32.97 28.46
C LEU A 186 -0.56 -34.09 29.50
N SER A 187 0.52 -34.87 29.56
CA SER A 187 0.71 -35.94 30.54
C SER A 187 1.24 -35.45 31.89
N ARG A 188 1.45 -34.13 32.06
CA ARG A 188 2.09 -33.53 33.26
C ARG A 188 3.43 -34.18 33.60
N GLY A 189 4.20 -34.58 32.59
CA GLY A 189 5.48 -35.27 32.76
C GLY A 189 5.38 -36.74 33.16
N GLN A 190 4.18 -37.35 33.15
CA GLN A 190 4.05 -38.80 33.27
C GLN A 190 4.48 -39.47 31.95
N ASN A 191 5.25 -40.55 32.07
CA ASN A 191 5.84 -41.24 30.93
C ASN A 191 4.74 -42.00 30.17
N THR A 192 4.29 -41.45 29.05
CA THR A 192 3.37 -42.10 28.11
C THR A 192 4.17 -42.72 26.98
N ASP A 193 3.97 -44.01 26.70
CA ASP A 193 4.54 -44.65 25.52
C ASP A 193 4.03 -43.94 24.26
N MET A 194 4.94 -43.26 23.57
CA MET A 194 4.63 -42.51 22.36
C MET A 194 4.52 -43.46 21.16
N PRO A 195 3.43 -43.44 20.39
CA PRO A 195 3.29 -44.26 19.21
C PRO A 195 4.39 -44.00 18.19
N ALA A 196 4.85 -45.05 17.50
CA ALA A 196 5.95 -44.95 16.54
C ALA A 196 5.62 -44.14 15.27
N THR A 197 4.34 -43.94 14.93
CA THR A 197 3.93 -43.25 13.69
C THR A 197 3.18 -41.95 13.99
N VAL A 198 3.43 -40.93 13.17
CA VAL A 198 2.82 -39.59 13.30
C VAL A 198 1.30 -39.63 13.32
N ASN A 199 0.68 -40.44 12.46
CA ASN A 199 -0.78 -40.56 12.42
C ASN A 199 -1.37 -41.10 13.73
N ARG A 200 -0.69 -42.07 14.37
CA ARG A 200 -1.13 -42.58 15.68
C ARG A 200 -0.89 -41.57 16.78
N GLN A 201 0.22 -40.82 16.71
CA GLN A 201 0.47 -39.70 17.63
C GLN A 201 -0.62 -38.63 17.52
N ILE A 202 -1.03 -38.24 16.31
CA ILE A 202 -2.13 -37.29 16.10
C ILE A 202 -3.45 -37.83 16.66
N SER A 203 -3.79 -39.10 16.40
CA SER A 203 -5.01 -39.70 16.94
C SER A 203 -5.03 -39.72 18.48
N GLN A 204 -3.90 -40.01 19.11
CA GLN A 204 -3.79 -39.99 20.57
C GLN A 204 -3.87 -38.56 21.13
N LEU A 205 -3.33 -37.57 20.43
CA LEU A 205 -3.44 -36.16 20.81
C LEU A 205 -4.91 -35.71 20.80
N VAL A 206 -5.63 -36.07 19.74
CA VAL A 206 -7.07 -35.81 19.61
C VAL A 206 -7.85 -36.48 20.73
N GLU A 207 -7.50 -37.71 21.12
CA GLU A 207 -8.15 -38.38 22.24
C GLU A 207 -7.88 -37.66 23.57
N SER A 208 -6.66 -37.16 23.79
CA SER A 208 -6.36 -36.27 24.92
C SER A 208 -7.18 -34.98 24.89
N PHE A 209 -7.44 -34.42 23.70
CA PHE A 209 -8.30 -33.23 23.53
C PHE A 209 -9.79 -33.51 23.78
N ARG A 210 -10.22 -34.78 23.74
CA ARG A 210 -11.58 -35.18 24.13
C ARG A 210 -11.72 -35.32 25.63
N THR A 211 -10.70 -35.82 26.31
CA THR A 211 -10.74 -36.04 27.77
C THR A 211 -10.40 -34.78 28.56
N THR A 212 -9.49 -33.96 28.04
CA THR A 212 -8.98 -32.76 28.71
C THR A 212 -9.15 -31.53 27.81
N ARG A 213 -9.89 -30.52 28.28
CA ARG A 213 -10.08 -29.27 27.54
C ARG A 213 -8.79 -28.44 27.54
N CYS A 214 -8.15 -28.35 26.38
CA CYS A 214 -6.87 -27.68 26.17
C CYS A 214 -6.99 -26.51 25.18
N LEU A 215 -6.23 -25.45 25.42
CA LEU A 215 -6.00 -24.39 24.45
C LEU A 215 -4.55 -24.51 23.96
N VAL A 216 -4.36 -24.76 22.68
CA VAL A 216 -3.03 -24.81 22.07
C VAL A 216 -2.89 -23.64 21.10
N ILE A 217 -1.84 -22.86 21.23
CA ILE A 217 -1.49 -21.77 20.32
C ILE A 217 -0.20 -22.13 19.61
N LEU A 218 -0.27 -22.16 18.28
CA LEU A 218 0.89 -22.33 17.41
C LEU A 218 1.13 -21.01 16.65
N ASP A 219 2.24 -20.35 16.97
CA ASP A 219 2.60 -19.04 16.43
C ASP A 219 3.54 -19.16 15.21
N ASN A 220 3.42 -18.25 14.24
CA ASN A 220 4.27 -18.16 13.04
C ASN A 220 4.24 -19.40 12.13
N ALA A 221 3.04 -19.91 11.83
CA ALA A 221 2.87 -21.08 10.98
C ALA A 221 3.36 -20.88 9.54
N GLU A 222 3.58 -19.65 9.07
CA GLU A 222 4.18 -19.41 7.74
C GLU A 222 5.58 -20.03 7.57
N SER A 223 6.28 -20.33 8.68
CA SER A 223 7.60 -20.95 8.67
C SER A 223 7.58 -22.40 8.17
N ILE A 224 6.47 -23.12 8.31
CA ILE A 224 6.30 -24.51 7.82
C ILE A 224 5.68 -24.58 6.42
N LEU A 225 5.38 -23.41 5.82
CA LEU A 225 4.76 -23.30 4.50
C LEU A 225 5.81 -23.04 3.42
N LEU A 226 5.51 -23.52 2.21
CA LEU A 226 6.31 -23.40 1.01
C LEU A 226 6.21 -21.97 0.45
N SER A 227 7.35 -21.41 0.04
CA SER A 227 7.41 -20.14 -0.68
C SER A 227 7.03 -20.33 -2.17
N GLY A 228 6.47 -19.31 -2.80
CA GLY A 228 6.14 -19.32 -4.24
C GLY A 228 4.67 -19.65 -4.56
N GLU A 229 4.44 -20.26 -5.72
CA GLU A 229 3.15 -20.26 -6.45
C GLU A 229 1.96 -20.96 -5.76
N ARG A 230 2.20 -21.80 -4.74
CA ARG A 230 1.12 -22.51 -4.03
C ARG A 230 0.95 -21.98 -2.62
N VAL A 231 0.12 -20.95 -2.47
CA VAL A 231 -0.23 -20.39 -1.15
C VAL A 231 -0.73 -21.47 -0.21
N GLY A 232 -0.19 -21.46 1.01
CA GLY A 232 -0.62 -22.39 2.05
C GLY A 232 -0.10 -23.81 1.89
N ALA A 233 0.62 -24.15 0.81
CA ALA A 233 1.23 -25.47 0.68
C ALA A 233 2.31 -25.67 1.75
N TYR A 234 2.42 -26.88 2.28
CA TYR A 234 3.47 -27.23 3.24
C TYR A 234 4.79 -27.47 2.51
N ARG A 235 5.91 -27.25 3.20
CA ARG A 235 7.21 -27.76 2.74
C ARG A 235 7.21 -29.28 2.79
N THR A 236 7.98 -29.92 1.93
CA THR A 236 8.02 -31.39 1.79
C THR A 236 8.31 -32.09 3.12
N GLU A 237 9.23 -31.54 3.90
CA GLU A 237 9.62 -32.04 5.23
C GLU A 237 8.59 -31.72 6.34
N HIS A 238 7.60 -30.87 6.06
CA HIS A 238 6.56 -30.43 7.01
C HIS A 238 5.13 -30.80 6.59
N GLU A 239 4.94 -31.62 5.56
CA GLU A 239 3.60 -32.05 5.09
C GLU A 239 2.74 -32.66 6.21
N ALA A 240 3.40 -33.30 7.18
CA ALA A 240 2.72 -33.93 8.32
C ALA A 240 2.00 -32.93 9.25
N TYR A 241 2.34 -31.63 9.21
CA TYR A 241 1.53 -30.59 9.85
C TYR A 241 0.14 -30.48 9.24
N GLY A 242 -0.01 -30.73 7.93
CA GLY A 242 -1.30 -30.81 7.28
C GLY A 242 -2.17 -31.91 7.87
N HIS A 243 -1.60 -33.08 8.18
CA HIS A 243 -2.32 -34.16 8.84
C HIS A 243 -2.73 -33.80 10.28
N LEU A 244 -1.86 -33.12 11.03
CA LEU A 244 -2.16 -32.66 12.38
C LEU A 244 -3.33 -31.64 12.39
N LEU A 245 -3.23 -30.61 11.56
CA LEU A 245 -4.23 -29.54 11.48
C LEU A 245 -5.58 -30.06 10.99
N ASN A 246 -5.57 -30.94 9.97
CA ASN A 246 -6.79 -31.59 9.52
C ASN A 246 -7.36 -32.49 10.63
N GLY A 247 -6.55 -33.36 11.24
CA GLY A 247 -7.00 -34.26 12.31
C GLY A 247 -7.74 -33.55 13.44
N ILE A 248 -7.23 -32.39 13.88
CA ILE A 248 -7.88 -31.53 14.88
C ILE A 248 -9.17 -30.90 14.31
N ALA A 249 -9.14 -30.38 13.08
CA ALA A 249 -10.31 -29.77 12.46
C ALA A 249 -11.49 -30.77 12.26
N GLU A 250 -11.23 -32.02 11.85
CA GLU A 250 -12.28 -32.98 11.51
C GLU A 250 -12.93 -33.62 12.74
N THR A 251 -12.11 -33.91 13.75
CA THR A 251 -12.54 -34.76 14.86
C THR A 251 -13.27 -33.96 15.93
N GLN A 252 -14.30 -34.56 16.52
CA GLN A 252 -15.01 -33.92 17.64
C GLN A 252 -14.18 -34.02 18.91
N HIS A 253 -13.91 -32.88 19.53
CA HIS A 253 -13.21 -32.72 20.81
C HIS A 253 -13.61 -31.39 21.47
N GLN A 254 -13.23 -31.19 22.74
CA GLN A 254 -13.57 -29.98 23.51
C GLN A 254 -12.46 -28.92 23.54
N SER A 255 -11.26 -29.28 23.08
CA SER A 255 -10.11 -28.36 22.98
C SER A 255 -10.19 -27.38 21.79
N CYS A 256 -9.33 -26.37 21.80
CA CYS A 256 -9.19 -25.39 20.73
C CYS A 256 -7.71 -25.23 20.33
N LEU A 257 -7.45 -25.21 19.02
CA LEU A 257 -6.17 -24.85 18.43
C LEU A 257 -6.27 -23.46 17.80
N VAL A 258 -5.42 -22.52 18.21
CA VAL A 258 -5.28 -21.22 17.56
C VAL A 258 -3.96 -21.18 16.80
N LEU A 259 -4.04 -20.88 15.51
CA LEU A 259 -2.89 -20.79 14.62
C LEU A 259 -2.68 -19.32 14.23
N THR A 260 -1.49 -18.77 14.42
CA THR A 260 -1.14 -17.48 13.80
C THR A 260 -0.32 -17.73 12.53
N SER A 261 -0.67 -17.05 11.45
CA SER A 261 0.05 -17.17 10.19
C SER A 261 -0.09 -15.91 9.34
N ARG A 262 0.84 -15.70 8.41
CA ARG A 262 0.69 -14.66 7.36
C ARG A 262 -0.19 -15.13 6.21
N GLU A 263 -0.21 -16.43 5.96
CA GLU A 263 -1.00 -17.07 4.91
C GLU A 263 -1.70 -18.33 5.45
N LYS A 264 -2.89 -18.64 4.94
CA LYS A 264 -3.69 -19.75 5.47
C LYS A 264 -3.12 -21.10 4.98
N PRO A 265 -2.87 -22.08 5.86
CA PRO A 265 -2.45 -23.41 5.45
C PRO A 265 -3.50 -24.12 4.58
N LYS A 266 -3.02 -24.92 3.63
CA LYS A 266 -3.84 -25.65 2.66
C LYS A 266 -4.72 -26.69 3.35
N GLY A 267 -5.96 -26.82 2.88
CA GLY A 267 -6.93 -27.82 3.36
C GLY A 267 -7.92 -27.28 4.40
N LEU A 268 -7.61 -26.17 5.06
CA LEU A 268 -8.48 -25.58 6.10
C LEU A 268 -9.67 -24.80 5.51
N ALA A 269 -9.49 -24.17 4.34
CA ALA A 269 -10.51 -23.31 3.74
C ALA A 269 -11.84 -24.05 3.43
N VAL A 270 -11.78 -25.33 3.08
CA VAL A 270 -12.97 -26.15 2.77
C VAL A 270 -13.88 -26.35 3.99
N ARG A 271 -13.32 -26.25 5.19
CA ARG A 271 -14.00 -26.51 6.46
C ARG A 271 -14.41 -25.25 7.19
N GLU A 272 -14.05 -24.10 6.65
CA GLU A 272 -14.29 -22.81 7.25
C GLU A 272 -15.73 -22.35 7.01
N GLY A 273 -16.34 -21.75 8.03
CA GLY A 273 -17.68 -21.18 7.90
C GLY A 273 -18.12 -20.46 9.15
N VAL A 274 -19.04 -19.51 9.00
CA VAL A 274 -19.54 -18.67 10.11
C VAL A 274 -20.16 -19.49 11.24
N GLN A 275 -20.75 -20.64 10.92
CA GLN A 275 -21.34 -21.57 11.90
C GLN A 275 -20.50 -22.85 12.10
N PHE A 276 -19.35 -22.95 11.44
CA PHE A 276 -18.50 -24.13 11.51
C PHE A 276 -17.50 -24.02 12.66
N PRO A 277 -16.99 -25.17 13.17
CA PRO A 277 -16.00 -25.20 14.24
C PRO A 277 -14.58 -24.79 13.78
N VAL A 278 -14.40 -24.54 12.48
CA VAL A 278 -13.17 -23.98 11.91
C VAL A 278 -13.48 -22.58 11.40
N ARG A 279 -12.73 -21.59 11.88
CA ARG A 279 -12.92 -20.18 11.52
C ARG A 279 -11.59 -19.48 11.32
N SER A 280 -11.58 -18.39 10.56
CA SER A 280 -10.41 -17.51 10.49
C SER A 280 -10.79 -16.08 10.76
N LEU A 281 -9.87 -15.36 11.40
CA LEU A 281 -9.98 -13.92 11.61
C LEU A 281 -8.83 -13.22 10.88
N ARG A 282 -9.16 -12.29 9.99
CA ARG A 282 -8.18 -11.40 9.38
C ARG A 282 -7.94 -10.20 10.28
N VAL A 283 -6.73 -10.09 10.81
CA VAL A 283 -6.29 -8.96 11.63
C VAL A 283 -5.90 -7.80 10.71
N VAL A 284 -6.63 -6.69 10.83
CA VAL A 284 -6.43 -5.45 10.05
C VAL A 284 -5.54 -4.45 10.78
N GLY A 285 -5.30 -3.24 10.28
CA GLY A 285 -4.56 -2.18 10.98
C GLY A 285 -5.25 -1.69 12.27
N LEU A 286 -4.47 -1.08 13.17
CA LEU A 286 -5.00 -0.35 14.31
C LEU A 286 -5.70 0.94 13.89
N GLN A 287 -6.74 1.31 14.65
CA GLN A 287 -7.39 2.61 14.54
C GLN A 287 -6.49 3.73 15.10
N PRO A 288 -6.67 5.00 14.66
CA PRO A 288 -5.82 6.12 15.06
C PRO A 288 -5.58 6.25 16.58
N ALA A 289 -6.62 6.08 17.39
CA ALA A 289 -6.51 6.17 18.86
C ALA A 289 -5.56 5.12 19.46
N ALA A 290 -5.66 3.86 19.02
CA ALA A 290 -4.78 2.78 19.48
C ALA A 290 -3.35 2.95 18.93
N GLY A 291 -3.22 3.44 17.70
CA GLY A 291 -1.93 3.80 17.12
C GLY A 291 -1.21 4.90 17.91
N GLN A 292 -1.94 5.94 18.32
CA GLN A 292 -1.41 7.02 19.16
C GLN A 292 -0.87 6.50 20.49
N ALA A 293 -1.59 5.57 21.14
CA ALA A 293 -1.13 4.96 22.38
C ALA A 293 0.22 4.23 22.20
N ILE A 294 0.43 3.57 21.05
CA ILE A 294 1.71 2.92 20.74
C ILE A 294 2.83 3.95 20.52
N LEU A 295 2.56 5.04 19.81
CA LEU A 295 3.53 6.12 19.59
C LEU A 295 3.94 6.76 20.93
N ALA A 296 2.94 7.06 21.78
CA ALA A 296 3.16 7.62 23.11
C ALA A 296 3.94 6.67 24.04
N ALA A 297 3.66 5.37 23.99
CA ALA A 297 4.40 4.36 24.75
C ALA A 297 5.88 4.25 24.32
N LYS A 298 6.21 4.72 23.10
CA LYS A 298 7.59 4.84 22.60
C LYS A 298 8.21 6.21 22.86
N GLY A 299 7.53 7.09 23.60
CA GLY A 299 8.02 8.41 23.98
C GLY A 299 7.80 9.49 22.92
N LEU A 300 7.12 9.17 21.80
CA LEU A 300 6.83 10.13 20.75
C LEU A 300 5.48 10.81 21.03
N LEU A 301 5.53 12.04 21.53
CA LEU A 301 4.36 12.87 21.80
C LEU A 301 3.97 13.65 20.54
N VAL A 302 2.81 13.34 19.98
CA VAL A 302 2.34 13.87 18.70
C VAL A 302 0.91 14.37 18.78
N SER A 303 0.57 15.34 17.92
CA SER A 303 -0.80 15.81 17.75
C SER A 303 -1.69 14.69 17.23
N LEU A 304 -3.01 14.83 17.39
CA LEU A 304 -3.97 13.86 16.85
C LEU A 304 -3.90 13.75 15.32
N GLU A 305 -3.64 14.88 14.65
CA GLU A 305 -3.52 14.95 13.19
C GLU A 305 -2.25 14.25 12.71
N ASP A 306 -1.09 14.55 13.31
CA ASP A 306 0.18 13.90 12.97
C ASP A 306 0.15 12.40 13.27
N SER A 307 -0.47 12.02 14.40
CA SER A 307 -0.69 10.62 14.73
C SER A 307 -1.59 9.92 13.71
N ALA A 308 -2.67 10.56 13.28
CA ALA A 308 -3.55 10.00 12.27
C ALA A 308 -2.83 9.83 10.93
N ALA A 309 -2.02 10.81 10.53
CA ALA A 309 -1.20 10.74 9.32
C ALA A 309 -0.19 9.59 9.36
N LEU A 310 0.54 9.41 10.47
CA LEU A 310 1.46 8.28 10.64
C LEU A 310 0.73 6.93 10.65
N VAL A 311 -0.39 6.84 11.38
CA VAL A 311 -1.20 5.60 11.43
C VAL A 311 -1.72 5.26 10.03
N GLN A 312 -2.19 6.25 9.27
CA GLN A 312 -2.66 6.05 7.90
C GLN A 312 -1.51 5.61 6.97
N GLN A 313 -0.34 6.24 7.06
CA GLN A 313 0.83 5.93 6.24
C GLN A 313 1.32 4.48 6.42
N TYR A 314 1.28 3.98 7.66
CA TYR A 314 1.68 2.60 8.00
C TYR A 314 0.50 1.63 8.11
N ALA A 315 -0.69 2.01 7.62
CA ALA A 315 -1.91 1.22 7.67
C ALA A 315 -2.20 0.62 9.07
N GLY A 316 -1.89 1.37 10.13
CA GLY A 316 -2.05 0.96 11.52
C GLY A 316 -1.22 -0.25 11.96
N ASN A 317 -0.11 -0.56 11.28
CA ASN A 317 0.76 -1.67 11.64
C ASN A 317 1.53 -1.37 12.95
N PRO A 318 1.26 -2.10 14.07
CA PRO A 318 1.86 -1.82 15.37
C PRO A 318 3.40 -1.87 15.38
N LEU A 319 4.00 -2.83 14.66
CA LEU A 319 5.46 -2.97 14.62
C LEU A 319 6.09 -1.80 13.85
N ALA A 320 5.51 -1.44 12.70
CA ALA A 320 5.98 -0.29 11.93
C ALA A 320 5.84 1.02 12.73
N LEU A 321 4.75 1.21 13.47
CA LEU A 321 4.55 2.36 14.35
C LEU A 321 5.60 2.42 15.48
N LYS A 322 5.98 1.26 16.07
CA LYS A 322 7.04 1.20 17.07
C LYS A 322 8.41 1.57 16.49
N ILE A 323 8.72 1.10 15.28
CA ILE A 323 9.98 1.39 14.59
C ILE A 323 10.04 2.87 14.22
N VAL A 324 9.01 3.40 13.55
CA VAL A 324 9.00 4.80 13.11
C VAL A 324 9.00 5.77 14.29
N ALA A 325 8.32 5.45 15.40
CA ALA A 325 8.35 6.29 16.59
C ALA A 325 9.77 6.47 17.12
N THR A 326 10.53 5.38 17.16
CA THR A 326 11.92 5.38 17.63
C THR A 326 12.80 6.19 16.68
N THR A 327 12.64 6.00 15.37
CA THR A 327 13.41 6.75 14.36
C THR A 327 13.11 8.24 14.34
N ILE A 328 11.85 8.64 14.47
CA ILE A 328 11.48 10.06 14.57
C ILE A 328 12.09 10.67 15.83
N GLN A 329 12.08 9.94 16.94
CA GLN A 329 12.68 10.41 18.20
C GLN A 329 14.20 10.57 18.08
N GLU A 330 14.88 9.61 17.44
CA GLU A 330 16.36 9.57 17.38
C GLU A 330 16.96 10.44 16.27
N LEU A 331 16.33 10.52 15.10
CA LEU A 331 16.88 11.20 13.91
C LEU A 331 16.24 12.56 13.64
N PHE A 332 15.04 12.82 14.16
CA PHE A 332 14.26 14.03 13.90
C PHE A 332 13.90 14.79 15.18
N ASP A 333 14.50 14.44 16.33
CA ASP A 333 14.21 15.05 17.64
C ASP A 333 12.70 15.10 17.98
N GLY A 334 11.96 14.07 17.58
CA GLY A 334 10.50 14.00 17.79
C GLY A 334 9.65 14.80 16.80
N ARG A 335 10.25 15.45 15.79
CA ARG A 335 9.53 16.31 14.83
C ARG A 335 8.95 15.52 13.65
N VAL A 336 7.69 15.10 13.78
CA VAL A 336 6.98 14.33 12.74
C VAL A 336 6.88 15.04 11.39
N VAL A 337 6.59 16.35 11.38
CA VAL A 337 6.44 17.11 10.13
C VAL A 337 7.73 17.06 9.28
N GLN A 338 8.90 17.16 9.92
CA GLN A 338 10.18 17.06 9.21
C GLN A 338 10.40 15.66 8.62
N PHE A 339 10.00 14.61 9.35
CA PHE A 339 10.05 13.24 8.86
C PHE A 339 9.12 13.04 7.66
N LEU A 340 7.85 13.47 7.76
CA LEU A 340 6.88 13.35 6.67
C LEU A 340 7.32 14.11 5.41
N GLN A 341 8.00 15.25 5.56
CA GLN A 341 8.55 16.03 4.45
C GLN A 341 9.68 15.31 3.69
N GLN A 342 10.42 14.39 4.32
CA GLN A 342 11.46 13.62 3.62
C GLN A 342 10.89 12.62 2.61
N GLY A 343 9.62 12.21 2.78
CA GLY A 343 8.93 11.35 1.82
C GLY A 343 9.44 9.90 1.74
N THR A 344 10.28 9.45 2.68
CA THR A 344 10.87 8.10 2.70
C THR A 344 10.32 7.26 3.87
N PRO A 345 9.13 6.63 3.71
CA PRO A 345 8.49 5.87 4.79
C PRO A 345 9.22 4.57 5.19
N ILE A 346 10.25 4.14 4.44
CA ILE A 346 10.84 2.80 4.57
C ILE A 346 12.33 2.89 4.79
N PHE A 347 12.77 2.30 5.90
CA PHE A 347 14.15 2.20 6.31
C PHE A 347 14.31 1.05 7.32
N GLY A 348 15.53 0.53 7.45
CA GLY A 348 15.89 -0.49 8.45
C GLY A 348 14.94 -1.69 8.49
N ASP A 349 14.50 -2.05 9.70
CA ASP A 349 13.68 -3.23 10.00
C ASP A 349 12.36 -3.32 9.21
N ILE A 350 11.76 -2.19 8.81
CA ILE A 350 10.55 -2.19 7.96
C ILE A 350 10.87 -2.74 6.56
N SER A 351 12.03 -2.37 6.02
CA SER A 351 12.51 -2.88 4.73
C SER A 351 12.81 -4.37 4.80
N ASP A 352 13.42 -4.83 5.89
CA ASP A 352 13.76 -6.25 6.08
C ASP A 352 12.49 -7.12 6.14
N LEU A 353 11.46 -6.68 6.87
CA LEU A 353 10.19 -7.39 6.97
C LEU A 353 9.49 -7.50 5.61
N LEU A 354 9.45 -6.42 4.84
CA LEU A 354 8.87 -6.42 3.49
C LEU A 354 9.71 -7.22 2.50
N THR A 355 11.04 -7.21 2.64
CA THR A 355 11.96 -8.01 1.82
C THR A 355 11.76 -9.51 2.04
N GLN A 356 11.59 -9.94 3.30
CA GLN A 356 11.24 -11.32 3.61
C GLN A 356 9.90 -11.75 2.98
N GLN A 357 8.89 -10.86 2.97
CA GLN A 357 7.62 -11.14 2.28
C GLN A 357 7.80 -11.25 0.78
N PHE A 358 8.48 -10.26 0.19
CA PHE A 358 8.69 -10.16 -1.23
C PHE A 358 9.43 -11.38 -1.79
N ASN A 359 10.48 -11.84 -1.10
CA ASN A 359 11.28 -12.97 -1.55
C ASN A 359 10.52 -14.32 -1.53
N ARG A 360 9.32 -14.37 -0.92
CA ARG A 360 8.45 -15.56 -0.94
C ARG A 360 7.46 -15.55 -2.12
N LEU A 361 7.39 -14.47 -2.88
CA LEU A 361 6.45 -14.30 -3.97
C LEU A 361 6.95 -14.94 -5.27
N SER A 362 6.03 -15.48 -6.07
CA SER A 362 6.31 -15.90 -7.44
C SER A 362 6.64 -14.71 -8.34
N ASP A 363 7.26 -14.96 -9.50
CA ASP A 363 7.61 -13.88 -10.44
C ASP A 363 6.38 -13.11 -10.91
N LEU A 364 5.23 -13.77 -11.09
CA LEU A 364 3.98 -13.12 -11.49
C LEU A 364 3.41 -12.26 -10.35
N GLU A 365 3.45 -12.76 -9.12
CA GLU A 365 3.03 -11.98 -7.94
C GLU A 365 3.91 -10.74 -7.76
N GLN A 366 5.23 -10.86 -7.92
CA GLN A 366 6.15 -9.73 -7.87
C GLN A 366 5.83 -8.70 -8.97
N GLN A 367 5.58 -9.14 -10.21
CA GLN A 367 5.20 -8.26 -11.31
C GLN A 367 3.92 -7.48 -11.03
N ILE A 368 2.88 -8.17 -10.54
CA ILE A 368 1.62 -7.54 -10.16
C ILE A 368 1.88 -6.47 -9.10
N MET A 369 2.72 -6.78 -8.11
CA MET A 369 3.06 -5.84 -7.05
C MET A 369 3.79 -4.60 -7.58
N PHE A 370 4.67 -4.72 -8.57
CA PHE A 370 5.26 -3.55 -9.23
C PHE A 370 4.24 -2.76 -10.04
N TRP A 371 3.36 -3.42 -10.78
CA TRP A 371 2.33 -2.75 -11.58
C TRP A 371 1.30 -2.00 -10.74
N LEU A 372 0.86 -2.56 -9.61
CA LEU A 372 0.01 -1.84 -8.67
C LEU A 372 0.71 -0.59 -8.12
N ALA A 373 2.03 -0.66 -7.87
CA ALA A 373 2.81 0.49 -7.46
C ALA A 373 2.99 1.54 -8.56
N ILE A 374 3.12 1.12 -9.83
CA ILE A 374 3.18 2.03 -10.98
C ILE A 374 1.82 2.70 -11.22
N ASN A 375 0.72 1.97 -11.10
CA ASN A 375 -0.63 2.48 -11.40
C ASN A 375 -1.09 3.57 -10.43
N ARG A 376 -0.68 3.54 -9.15
CA ARG A 376 -1.00 4.55 -8.13
C ARG A 376 -2.49 4.81 -7.90
N ALA A 377 -3.35 3.91 -8.38
CA ALA A 377 -4.79 4.00 -8.26
C ALA A 377 -5.39 2.59 -8.21
N TRP A 378 -6.62 2.51 -7.70
CA TRP A 378 -7.43 1.30 -7.75
C TRP A 378 -7.54 0.79 -9.20
N THR A 379 -7.01 -0.41 -9.43
CA THR A 379 -6.82 -0.99 -10.76
C THR A 379 -7.74 -2.19 -10.96
N THR A 380 -8.38 -2.32 -12.13
CA THR A 380 -9.18 -3.51 -12.47
C THR A 380 -8.32 -4.65 -12.99
N LEU A 381 -8.85 -5.88 -12.97
CA LEU A 381 -8.19 -7.05 -13.56
C LEU A 381 -7.81 -6.82 -15.03
N SER A 382 -8.72 -6.24 -15.82
CA SER A 382 -8.51 -5.97 -17.25
C SER A 382 -7.41 -4.94 -17.51
N ALA A 383 -7.36 -3.88 -16.70
CA ALA A 383 -6.31 -2.86 -16.80
C ALA A 383 -4.94 -3.45 -16.45
N LEU A 384 -4.87 -4.23 -15.37
CA LEU A 384 -3.63 -4.91 -14.96
C LEU A 384 -3.17 -5.93 -16.02
N GLN A 385 -4.09 -6.68 -16.62
CA GLN A 385 -3.77 -7.61 -17.70
C GLN A 385 -3.22 -6.89 -18.95
N ALA A 386 -3.75 -5.70 -19.28
CA ALA A 386 -3.28 -4.89 -20.39
C ALA A 386 -1.89 -4.27 -20.15
N ASP A 387 -1.50 -4.11 -18.88
CA ASP A 387 -0.21 -3.57 -18.47
C ASP A 387 0.91 -4.63 -18.52
N LEU A 388 0.60 -5.89 -18.18
CA LEU A 388 1.58 -6.97 -18.11
C LEU A 388 2.20 -7.31 -19.47
N VAL A 389 3.54 -7.30 -19.52
CA VAL A 389 4.35 -7.72 -20.67
C VAL A 389 5.34 -8.79 -20.21
N PRO A 390 5.38 -9.98 -20.84
CA PRO A 390 4.48 -10.46 -21.90
C PRO A 390 3.04 -10.67 -21.39
N ALA A 391 2.08 -10.76 -22.33
CA ALA A 391 0.68 -10.94 -21.99
C ALA A 391 0.46 -12.25 -21.21
N MET A 392 -0.33 -12.18 -20.15
CA MET A 392 -0.60 -13.30 -19.24
C MET A 392 -2.02 -13.85 -19.42
N LEU A 393 -2.19 -15.15 -19.16
CA LEU A 393 -3.51 -15.78 -19.10
C LEU A 393 -4.29 -15.24 -17.88
N SER A 394 -5.57 -14.91 -18.09
CA SER A 394 -6.42 -14.35 -17.03
C SER A 394 -6.53 -15.27 -15.82
N ARG A 395 -6.49 -16.60 -16.01
CA ARG A 395 -6.49 -17.59 -14.93
C ARG A 395 -5.27 -17.43 -14.01
N SER A 396 -4.06 -17.38 -14.57
CA SER A 396 -2.83 -17.24 -13.79
C SER A 396 -2.77 -15.90 -13.05
N LEU A 397 -3.29 -14.84 -13.68
CA LEU A 397 -3.42 -13.52 -13.05
C LEU A 397 -4.37 -13.55 -11.85
N LEU A 398 -5.52 -14.22 -11.98
CA LEU A 398 -6.47 -14.40 -10.88
C LEU A 398 -5.87 -15.20 -9.73
N GLU A 399 -5.23 -16.33 -10.03
CA GLU A 399 -4.55 -17.18 -9.03
C GLU A 399 -3.47 -16.37 -8.26
N ALA A 400 -2.70 -15.54 -8.96
CA ALA A 400 -1.70 -14.67 -8.33
C ALA A 400 -2.32 -13.53 -7.49
N LEU A 401 -3.43 -12.94 -7.93
CA LEU A 401 -4.15 -11.92 -7.14
C LEU A 401 -4.78 -12.51 -5.88
N GLU A 402 -5.41 -13.67 -6.00
CA GLU A 402 -5.94 -14.43 -4.84
C GLU A 402 -4.82 -14.75 -3.85
N SER A 403 -3.65 -15.16 -4.36
CA SER A 403 -2.47 -15.41 -3.55
C SER A 403 -2.00 -14.16 -2.79
N LEU A 404 -1.83 -13.04 -3.49
CA LEU A 404 -1.43 -11.76 -2.89
C LEU A 404 -2.44 -11.26 -1.85
N GLN A 405 -3.74 -11.45 -2.10
CA GLN A 405 -4.79 -11.10 -1.17
C GLN A 405 -4.74 -11.98 0.08
N ALA A 406 -4.55 -13.30 -0.08
CA ALA A 406 -4.40 -14.24 1.01
C ALA A 406 -3.19 -13.93 1.91
N ARG A 407 -2.11 -13.39 1.32
CA ARG A 407 -0.91 -12.90 2.03
C ARG A 407 -1.07 -11.50 2.62
N CYS A 408 -2.22 -10.86 2.42
CA CYS A 408 -2.52 -9.50 2.87
C CYS A 408 -1.56 -8.43 2.30
N LEU A 409 -1.03 -8.63 1.09
CA LEU A 409 -0.11 -7.69 0.44
C LEU A 409 -0.83 -6.70 -0.51
N ILE A 410 -2.08 -7.01 -0.87
CA ILE A 410 -2.95 -6.15 -1.67
C ILE A 410 -4.29 -5.93 -0.97
N GLU A 411 -4.96 -4.87 -1.40
CA GLU A 411 -6.30 -4.47 -0.98
C GLU A 411 -7.28 -4.67 -2.12
N THR A 412 -8.52 -5.04 -1.77
CA THR A 412 -9.62 -5.27 -2.71
C THR A 412 -10.84 -4.50 -2.29
N THR A 413 -11.51 -3.86 -3.24
CA THR A 413 -12.83 -3.26 -2.99
C THR A 413 -13.89 -4.38 -2.96
N ALA A 414 -14.84 -4.29 -2.02
CA ALA A 414 -15.99 -5.19 -2.04
C ALA A 414 -16.77 -4.98 -3.35
N PRO A 415 -17.10 -6.04 -4.11
CA PRO A 415 -17.94 -5.90 -5.29
C PRO A 415 -19.33 -5.42 -4.86
N THR A 416 -19.74 -4.23 -5.31
CA THR A 416 -21.15 -3.81 -5.29
C THR A 416 -21.84 -4.31 -6.55
N GLU A 417 -23.17 -4.34 -6.58
CA GLU A 417 -23.96 -4.83 -7.73
C GLU A 417 -23.56 -4.18 -9.08
N ASN A 418 -22.94 -2.99 -9.06
CA ASN A 418 -22.53 -2.24 -10.25
C ASN A 418 -21.02 -1.98 -10.38
N SER A 419 -20.15 -2.53 -9.51
CA SER A 419 -18.71 -2.23 -9.53
C SER A 419 -17.83 -3.49 -9.64
N VAL A 420 -16.95 -3.51 -10.64
CA VAL A 420 -15.92 -4.55 -10.78
C VAL A 420 -14.93 -4.46 -9.61
N ALA A 421 -14.44 -5.61 -9.13
CA ALA A 421 -13.40 -5.65 -8.10
C ALA A 421 -12.15 -4.88 -8.57
N GLN A 422 -11.67 -3.98 -7.71
CA GLN A 422 -10.45 -3.22 -7.93
C GLN A 422 -9.40 -3.60 -6.90
N PHE A 423 -8.14 -3.49 -7.32
CA PHE A 423 -6.97 -3.89 -6.55
C PHE A 423 -6.06 -2.68 -6.31
N SER A 424 -5.49 -2.60 -5.11
CA SER A 424 -4.48 -1.60 -4.74
C SER A 424 -3.49 -2.18 -3.73
N GLN A 425 -2.52 -1.38 -3.32
CA GLN A 425 -1.57 -1.70 -2.26
C GLN A 425 -1.68 -0.69 -1.13
N GLN A 426 -1.32 -1.13 0.07
CA GLN A 426 -1.11 -0.23 1.20
C GLN A 426 0.03 0.75 0.91
N PRO A 427 -0.02 2.01 1.40
CA PRO A 427 0.98 3.02 1.09
C PRO A 427 2.43 2.59 1.36
N VAL A 428 2.69 1.91 2.49
CA VAL A 428 4.02 1.41 2.85
C VAL A 428 4.50 0.30 1.90
N VAL A 429 3.61 -0.60 1.47
CA VAL A 429 3.95 -1.66 0.50
C VAL A 429 4.24 -1.02 -0.86
N MET A 430 3.40 -0.07 -1.27
CA MET A 430 3.56 0.65 -2.53
C MET A 430 4.89 1.41 -2.59
N ALA A 431 5.25 2.11 -1.51
CA ALA A 431 6.53 2.80 -1.39
C ALA A 431 7.72 1.82 -1.46
N TYR A 432 7.58 0.61 -0.90
CA TYR A 432 8.64 -0.42 -0.93
C TYR A 432 8.85 -0.94 -2.34
N MET A 433 7.75 -1.27 -3.02
CA MET A 433 7.78 -1.70 -4.42
C MET A 433 8.38 -0.61 -5.32
N THR A 434 8.05 0.66 -5.06
CA THR A 434 8.60 1.82 -5.79
C THR A 434 10.11 1.93 -5.64
N ALA A 435 10.61 1.92 -4.40
CA ALA A 435 12.04 2.05 -4.12
C ALA A 435 12.84 0.92 -4.77
N ARG A 436 12.37 -0.32 -4.63
CA ARG A 436 13.01 -1.50 -5.23
C ARG A 436 12.98 -1.46 -6.76
N LEU A 437 11.90 -0.96 -7.36
CA LEU A 437 11.81 -0.78 -8.81
C LEU A 437 12.84 0.24 -9.30
N ILE A 438 12.94 1.39 -8.63
CA ILE A 438 13.92 2.43 -8.97
C ILE A 438 15.35 1.87 -8.89
N GLU A 439 15.70 1.21 -7.79
CA GLU A 439 17.02 0.61 -7.59
C GLU A 439 17.37 -0.36 -8.73
N ARG A 440 16.44 -1.27 -9.07
CA ARG A 440 16.64 -2.25 -10.15
C ARG A 440 16.75 -1.62 -11.52
N LEU A 441 15.90 -0.63 -11.83
CA LEU A 441 15.96 0.08 -13.11
C LEU A 441 17.25 0.89 -13.24
N CYS A 442 17.69 1.57 -12.19
CA CYS A 442 18.97 2.31 -12.21
C CYS A 442 20.17 1.37 -12.37
N GLN A 443 20.16 0.22 -11.70
CA GLN A 443 21.19 -0.81 -11.86
C GLN A 443 21.23 -1.31 -13.32
N GLU A 444 20.07 -1.68 -13.86
CA GLU A 444 19.91 -2.19 -15.23
C GLU A 444 20.35 -1.18 -16.30
N ILE A 445 19.95 0.08 -16.17
CA ILE A 445 20.36 1.16 -17.08
C ILE A 445 21.89 1.31 -17.02
N THR A 446 22.48 1.29 -15.82
CA THR A 446 23.93 1.43 -15.65
C THR A 446 24.71 0.25 -16.25
N THR A 447 24.16 -0.97 -16.21
CA THR A 447 24.80 -2.17 -16.78
C THR A 447 24.48 -2.38 -18.28
N GLY A 448 23.50 -1.66 -18.83
CA GLY A 448 23.05 -1.79 -20.22
C GLY A 448 22.15 -3.00 -20.47
N GLU A 449 21.58 -3.60 -19.41
CA GLU A 449 20.57 -4.64 -19.51
C GLU A 449 19.19 -4.02 -19.87
N LEU A 450 18.26 -4.83 -20.40
CA LEU A 450 16.95 -4.36 -20.90
C LEU A 450 15.78 -5.27 -20.49
N GLN A 451 15.87 -5.96 -19.35
CA GLN A 451 14.82 -6.88 -18.90
C GLN A 451 13.66 -6.16 -18.19
N TRP A 452 13.95 -5.37 -17.16
CA TRP A 452 12.94 -4.63 -16.39
C TRP A 452 12.48 -3.38 -17.11
N PHE A 453 13.40 -2.74 -17.84
CA PHE A 453 13.15 -1.53 -18.58
C PHE A 453 12.19 -1.77 -19.75
N ASP A 454 12.12 -3.00 -20.29
CA ASP A 454 11.09 -3.44 -21.22
C ASP A 454 9.76 -3.81 -20.55
N ARG A 455 9.81 -4.29 -19.29
CA ARG A 455 8.67 -4.89 -18.60
C ARG A 455 7.77 -3.91 -17.88
N TYR A 456 8.33 -2.80 -17.39
CA TYR A 456 7.62 -1.84 -16.55
C TYR A 456 7.66 -0.44 -17.15
N ALA A 457 6.51 0.22 -17.22
CA ALA A 457 6.44 1.61 -17.61
C ALA A 457 6.84 2.54 -16.45
N LEU A 458 7.69 3.52 -16.72
CA LEU A 458 8.05 4.57 -15.76
C LEU A 458 6.94 5.63 -15.57
N SER A 459 6.07 5.75 -16.58
CA SER A 459 4.88 6.60 -16.54
C SER A 459 3.79 5.97 -17.39
N LYS A 460 2.52 6.25 -17.09
CA LYS A 460 1.38 5.83 -17.93
C LYS A 460 0.82 7.04 -18.66
N ALA A 461 1.15 7.16 -19.95
CA ALA A 461 0.67 8.27 -20.78
C ALA A 461 -0.86 8.38 -20.80
N GLN A 462 -1.60 7.28 -20.65
CA GLN A 462 -3.07 7.30 -20.67
C GLN A 462 -3.71 7.50 -19.28
N ALA A 463 -2.91 7.64 -18.22
CA ALA A 463 -3.44 7.90 -16.88
C ALA A 463 -3.94 9.35 -16.73
N GLN A 464 -4.78 9.58 -15.72
CA GLN A 464 -5.26 10.91 -15.36
C GLN A 464 -4.09 11.84 -14.97
N ASP A 465 -4.25 13.15 -15.17
CA ASP A 465 -3.19 14.15 -15.00
C ASP A 465 -2.52 14.09 -13.62
N TYR A 466 -3.32 13.99 -12.55
CA TYR A 466 -2.76 13.92 -11.20
C TYR A 466 -1.94 12.64 -10.99
N ILE A 467 -2.36 11.51 -11.56
CA ILE A 467 -1.62 10.23 -11.49
C ILE A 467 -0.29 10.39 -12.22
N ARG A 468 -0.29 10.98 -13.43
CA ARG A 468 0.94 11.23 -14.20
C ARG A 468 1.92 12.12 -13.44
N LYS A 469 1.41 13.18 -12.78
CA LYS A 469 2.22 14.06 -11.93
C LYS A 469 2.85 13.28 -10.77
N THR A 470 2.08 12.43 -10.09
CA THR A 470 2.58 11.56 -9.02
C THR A 470 3.61 10.54 -9.52
N GLN A 471 3.37 9.88 -10.66
CA GLN A 471 4.34 8.95 -11.28
C GLN A 471 5.64 9.66 -11.64
N ARG A 472 5.55 10.87 -12.20
CA ARG A 472 6.73 11.70 -12.50
C ARG A 472 7.53 12.00 -11.23
N GLN A 473 6.86 12.39 -10.15
CA GLN A 473 7.49 12.78 -8.89
C GLN A 473 8.09 11.58 -8.12
N LEU A 474 7.45 10.41 -8.15
CA LEU A 474 7.81 9.26 -7.33
C LEU A 474 8.57 8.16 -8.08
N LEU A 475 8.60 8.17 -9.42
CA LEU A 475 9.33 7.19 -10.24
C LEU A 475 10.32 7.88 -11.16
N LEU A 476 9.83 8.67 -12.13
CA LEU A 476 10.67 9.19 -13.22
C LEU A 476 11.77 10.14 -12.70
N LYS A 477 11.43 11.07 -11.82
CA LYS A 477 12.38 12.02 -11.22
C LYS A 477 13.42 11.31 -10.33
N PRO A 478 13.05 10.44 -9.37
CA PRO A 478 14.01 9.66 -8.60
C PRO A 478 14.95 8.80 -9.44
N VAL A 479 14.45 8.14 -10.50
CA VAL A 479 15.31 7.38 -11.43
C VAL A 479 16.33 8.31 -12.10
N ALA A 480 15.89 9.47 -12.61
CA ALA A 480 16.79 10.43 -13.22
C ALA A 480 17.85 10.98 -12.22
N GLU A 481 17.44 11.33 -11.00
CA GLU A 481 18.33 11.84 -9.96
C GLU A 481 19.36 10.78 -9.53
N GLN A 482 18.94 9.53 -9.35
CA GLN A 482 19.84 8.44 -8.98
C GLN A 482 20.83 8.09 -10.10
N LEU A 483 20.41 8.15 -11.37
CA LEU A 483 21.31 7.99 -12.53
C LEU A 483 22.32 9.15 -12.63
N LEU A 484 21.88 10.39 -12.41
CA LEU A 484 22.78 11.54 -12.38
C LEU A 484 23.83 11.39 -11.27
N ALA A 485 23.42 10.90 -10.09
CA ALA A 485 24.32 10.66 -8.97
C ALA A 485 25.30 9.50 -9.24
N SER A 486 24.86 8.41 -9.89
CA SER A 486 25.71 7.24 -10.14
C SER A 486 26.66 7.41 -11.32
N LEU A 487 26.23 8.07 -12.40
CA LEU A 487 27.00 8.23 -13.65
C LEU A 487 27.80 9.54 -13.71
N GLY A 488 27.64 10.42 -12.73
CA GLY A 488 28.49 11.61 -12.56
C GLY A 488 28.13 12.80 -13.45
N GLY A 489 26.94 12.83 -14.05
CA GLY A 489 26.45 13.97 -14.80
C GLY A 489 25.49 13.63 -15.94
N ARG A 490 24.78 14.66 -16.43
CA ARG A 490 23.74 14.52 -17.47
C ARG A 490 24.28 13.95 -18.78
N SER A 491 25.49 14.34 -19.18
CA SER A 491 26.10 13.90 -20.45
C SER A 491 26.37 12.38 -20.44
N GLN A 492 26.82 11.83 -19.31
CA GLN A 492 27.06 10.40 -19.16
C GLN A 492 25.75 9.60 -19.17
N VAL A 493 24.71 10.12 -18.51
CA VAL A 493 23.37 9.51 -18.54
C VAL A 493 22.82 9.51 -19.97
N GLU A 494 22.93 10.62 -20.69
CA GLU A 494 22.51 10.72 -22.10
C GLU A 494 23.25 9.71 -23.00
N HIS A 495 24.57 9.60 -22.85
CA HIS A 495 25.36 8.61 -23.59
C HIS A 495 24.91 7.17 -23.32
N CYS A 496 24.64 6.85 -22.05
CA CYS A 496 24.13 5.54 -21.64
C CYS A 496 22.75 5.25 -22.26
N LEU A 497 21.82 6.20 -22.19
CA LEU A 497 20.48 6.07 -22.80
C LEU A 497 20.54 5.96 -24.33
N ALA A 498 21.46 6.68 -24.98
CA ALA A 498 21.68 6.57 -26.42
C ALA A 498 22.24 5.20 -26.83
N HIS A 499 23.13 4.62 -26.02
CA HIS A 499 23.61 3.25 -26.22
C HIS A 499 22.50 2.20 -26.01
N MET A 500 21.59 2.41 -25.05
CA MET A 500 20.41 1.56 -24.91
C MET A 500 19.48 1.66 -26.13
N LEU A 501 19.29 2.86 -26.68
CA LEU A 501 18.51 3.06 -27.90
C LEU A 501 19.11 2.28 -29.09
N SER A 502 20.43 2.33 -29.28
CA SER A 502 21.09 1.57 -30.35
C SER A 502 20.95 0.06 -30.14
N THR A 503 21.04 -0.40 -28.89
CA THR A 503 20.83 -1.81 -28.52
C THR A 503 19.40 -2.27 -28.84
N LEU A 504 18.38 -1.45 -28.55
CA LEU A 504 16.99 -1.74 -28.91
C LEU A 504 16.80 -1.85 -30.42
N LYS A 505 17.40 -0.95 -31.20
CA LYS A 505 17.33 -0.96 -32.67
C LYS A 505 18.06 -2.14 -33.31
N ALA A 506 19.09 -2.67 -32.65
CA ALA A 506 19.81 -3.85 -33.12
C ALA A 506 19.02 -5.16 -32.96
N ARG A 507 17.85 -5.14 -32.28
CA ARG A 507 17.02 -6.33 -32.13
C ARG A 507 16.41 -6.76 -33.46
N PRO A 508 16.36 -8.08 -33.74
CA PRO A 508 15.93 -8.59 -35.05
C PRO A 508 14.45 -8.38 -35.34
N LEU A 509 13.61 -8.23 -34.31
CA LEU A 509 12.17 -8.03 -34.45
C LEU A 509 11.69 -7.00 -33.41
N PRO A 510 10.71 -6.15 -33.76
CA PRO A 510 10.02 -5.30 -32.80
C PRO A 510 9.34 -6.20 -31.75
N GLN A 511 9.65 -5.96 -30.48
CA GLN A 511 9.02 -6.67 -29.36
C GLN A 511 8.08 -5.73 -28.62
N PRO A 512 6.92 -6.20 -28.13
CA PRO A 512 6.07 -5.42 -27.26
C PRO A 512 6.82 -5.12 -25.96
N GLY A 513 6.80 -3.86 -25.51
CA GLY A 513 7.57 -3.45 -24.34
C GLY A 513 7.49 -1.95 -24.09
N TYR A 514 8.08 -1.53 -22.97
CA TYR A 514 8.07 -0.14 -22.51
C TYR A 514 9.42 0.57 -22.67
N ALA A 515 10.50 -0.12 -23.07
CA ALA A 515 11.84 0.45 -23.04
C ALA A 515 11.99 1.73 -23.87
N ALA A 516 11.52 1.74 -25.13
CA ALA A 516 11.65 2.94 -25.96
C ALA A 516 10.84 4.12 -25.43
N GLY A 517 9.63 3.88 -24.88
CA GLY A 517 8.82 4.91 -24.22
C GLY A 517 9.45 5.41 -22.92
N ASN A 518 10.09 4.52 -22.16
CA ASN A 518 10.84 4.85 -20.95
C ASN A 518 12.09 5.69 -21.26
N LEU A 519 12.87 5.33 -22.29
CA LEU A 519 14.02 6.12 -22.76
C LEU A 519 13.57 7.54 -23.06
N LEU A 520 12.54 7.66 -23.87
CA LEU A 520 12.02 8.94 -24.34
C LEU A 520 11.52 9.80 -23.17
N SER A 521 10.83 9.17 -22.21
CA SER A 521 10.37 9.84 -20.98
C SER A 521 11.53 10.31 -20.09
N LEU A 522 12.60 9.50 -19.95
CA LEU A 522 13.79 9.87 -19.18
C LEU A 522 14.61 10.98 -19.83
N LEU A 523 14.84 10.91 -21.15
CA LEU A 523 15.53 11.95 -21.91
C LEU A 523 14.79 13.29 -21.78
N TRP A 524 13.46 13.27 -21.89
CA TRP A 524 12.64 14.45 -21.66
C TRP A 524 12.71 14.96 -20.21
N GLN A 525 12.67 14.07 -19.21
CA GLN A 525 12.82 14.44 -17.79
C GLN A 525 14.17 15.10 -17.51
N LEU A 526 15.23 14.66 -18.19
CA LEU A 526 16.59 15.22 -18.12
C LEU A 526 16.75 16.49 -18.96
N GLN A 527 15.69 16.94 -19.66
CA GLN A 527 15.68 18.09 -20.56
C GLN A 527 16.66 17.96 -21.74
N VAL A 528 16.93 16.73 -22.21
CA VAL A 528 17.74 16.44 -23.40
C VAL A 528 17.01 16.91 -24.65
N ASP A 529 17.75 17.52 -25.57
CA ASP A 529 17.24 17.86 -26.90
C ASP A 529 17.05 16.56 -27.69
N LEU A 530 15.80 16.24 -28.01
CA LEU A 530 15.43 15.04 -28.74
C LEU A 530 15.61 15.19 -30.25
N THR A 531 16.05 16.36 -30.74
CA THR A 531 16.12 16.63 -32.18
C THR A 531 16.96 15.59 -32.92
N GLY A 532 16.38 14.99 -33.96
CA GLY A 532 17.05 13.99 -34.80
C GLY A 532 17.18 12.58 -34.21
N TYR A 533 16.62 12.31 -33.02
CA TYR A 533 16.57 10.94 -32.49
C TYR A 533 15.75 10.01 -33.39
N ASP A 534 16.17 8.74 -33.46
CA ASP A 534 15.53 7.73 -34.33
C ASP A 534 14.94 6.59 -33.52
N PHE A 535 13.61 6.59 -33.41
CA PHE A 535 12.78 5.56 -32.78
C PHE A 535 12.02 4.70 -33.80
N SER A 536 12.45 4.71 -35.07
CA SER A 536 11.82 3.91 -36.13
C SER A 536 11.79 2.41 -35.79
N HIS A 537 10.69 1.76 -36.16
CA HIS A 537 10.46 0.32 -35.96
C HIS A 537 10.52 -0.17 -34.50
N LEU A 538 10.41 0.74 -33.52
CA LEU A 538 10.35 0.40 -32.09
C LEU A 538 8.91 0.45 -31.56
N THR A 539 8.66 -0.32 -30.50
CA THR A 539 7.44 -0.20 -29.69
C THR A 539 7.62 0.93 -28.67
N VAL A 540 7.01 2.08 -28.93
CA VAL A 540 7.09 3.24 -28.04
C VAL A 540 5.76 3.37 -27.31
N TRP A 541 5.56 2.53 -26.30
CA TRP A 541 4.35 2.52 -25.47
C TRP A 541 4.48 3.43 -24.25
N GLN A 542 3.33 3.96 -23.80
CA GLN A 542 3.20 4.80 -22.60
C GLN A 542 4.06 6.07 -22.61
N ALA A 543 4.45 6.57 -23.79
CA ALA A 543 5.10 7.86 -23.93
C ALA A 543 4.06 8.99 -24.02
N ALA A 544 4.21 10.01 -23.16
CA ALA A 544 3.39 11.21 -23.16
C ALA A 544 3.97 12.25 -24.14
N LEU A 545 3.88 11.97 -25.44
CA LEU A 545 4.52 12.74 -26.51
C LEU A 545 3.98 14.18 -26.64
N GLN A 546 2.75 14.42 -26.16
CA GLN A 546 2.08 15.73 -26.18
C GLN A 546 2.86 16.88 -25.51
N ALA A 547 3.77 16.60 -24.57
CA ALA A 547 4.51 17.61 -23.80
C ALA A 547 5.95 17.82 -24.30
N MET A 548 6.29 17.25 -25.46
CA MET A 548 7.67 17.08 -25.91
C MET A 548 7.94 17.78 -27.24
N THR A 549 9.10 18.43 -27.32
CA THR A 549 9.60 18.98 -28.58
C THR A 549 10.27 17.87 -29.38
N LEU A 550 9.61 17.39 -30.44
CA LEU A 550 10.03 16.22 -31.23
C LEU A 550 10.47 16.60 -32.65
N GLN A 551 11.26 17.68 -32.77
CA GLN A 551 11.71 18.16 -34.08
C GLN A 551 12.60 17.11 -34.76
N GLN A 552 12.27 16.75 -36.00
CA GLN A 552 13.03 15.76 -36.79
C GLN A 552 13.21 14.38 -36.13
N VAL A 553 12.39 14.02 -35.13
CA VAL A 553 12.41 12.68 -34.54
C VAL A 553 11.79 11.68 -35.50
N ASN A 554 12.48 10.58 -35.77
CA ASN A 554 12.00 9.55 -36.69
C ASN A 554 11.18 8.48 -35.93
N PHE A 555 9.89 8.38 -36.23
CA PHE A 555 8.99 7.31 -35.74
C PHE A 555 8.53 6.37 -36.86
N ALA A 556 9.20 6.33 -38.00
CA ALA A 556 8.78 5.50 -39.13
C ALA A 556 8.60 4.03 -38.71
N GLY A 557 7.41 3.48 -38.93
CA GLY A 557 7.08 2.10 -38.57
C GLY A 557 7.09 1.78 -37.07
N ALA A 558 7.10 2.77 -36.18
CA ALA A 558 7.00 2.57 -34.73
C ALA A 558 5.57 2.22 -34.30
N ASP A 559 5.42 1.40 -33.26
CA ASP A 559 4.13 1.13 -32.61
C ASP A 559 3.89 2.13 -31.46
N LEU A 560 2.92 3.02 -31.64
CA LEU A 560 2.52 4.07 -30.70
C LEU A 560 1.16 3.80 -30.03
N THR A 561 0.59 2.59 -30.15
CA THR A 561 -0.80 2.30 -29.77
C THR A 561 -1.16 2.62 -28.32
N LYS A 562 -0.20 2.55 -27.39
CA LYS A 562 -0.38 2.90 -25.97
C LYS A 562 0.17 4.28 -25.58
N SER A 563 0.57 5.09 -26.55
CA SER A 563 1.13 6.43 -26.33
C SER A 563 0.12 7.52 -26.66
N VAL A 564 0.34 8.73 -26.12
CA VAL A 564 -0.55 9.87 -26.31
C VAL A 564 0.18 10.94 -27.11
N LEU A 565 -0.21 11.09 -28.39
CA LEU A 565 0.37 12.07 -29.33
C LEU A 565 -0.31 13.42 -29.30
N THR A 566 -1.64 13.42 -29.20
CA THR A 566 -2.46 14.63 -29.28
C THR A 566 -3.01 14.95 -27.90
N GLN A 567 -2.78 16.17 -27.42
CA GLN A 567 -3.89 16.84 -26.77
C GLN A 567 -4.92 17.03 -27.88
N THR A 568 -6.10 16.46 -27.73
CA THR A 568 -7.25 16.98 -28.45
C THR A 568 -7.45 18.39 -27.92
N LEU A 569 -6.73 19.36 -28.50
CA LEU A 569 -7.09 20.75 -28.42
C LEU A 569 -8.36 20.85 -29.24
N GLY A 570 -9.50 20.52 -28.61
CA GLY A 570 -10.78 20.90 -29.17
C GLY A 570 -10.80 22.41 -29.36
N ASP A 571 -11.54 22.89 -30.35
CA ASP A 571 -11.67 24.33 -30.58
C ASP A 571 -12.07 25.02 -29.26
N PHE A 572 -11.25 25.96 -28.78
CA PHE A 572 -11.59 26.74 -27.59
C PHE A 572 -12.66 27.76 -28.00
N LEU A 573 -13.84 27.63 -27.43
CA LEU A 573 -15.00 28.45 -27.81
C LEU A 573 -15.13 29.70 -26.93
N ALA A 574 -14.63 29.65 -25.69
CA ALA A 574 -14.59 30.80 -24.78
C ALA A 574 -13.48 30.65 -23.74
N ALA A 575 -13.04 31.78 -23.19
CA ALA A 575 -12.13 31.84 -22.05
C ALA A 575 -12.53 32.98 -21.09
N ALA A 576 -12.23 32.81 -19.80
CA ALA A 576 -12.45 33.83 -18.77
C ALA A 576 -11.29 33.84 -17.77
N PHE A 577 -10.85 35.03 -17.35
CA PHE A 577 -9.90 35.19 -16.26
C PHE A 577 -10.60 35.07 -14.91
N SER A 578 -9.88 34.52 -13.92
CA SER A 578 -10.26 34.67 -12.52
C SER A 578 -10.18 36.14 -12.09
N PRO A 579 -10.94 36.57 -11.07
CA PRO A 579 -10.95 37.97 -10.62
C PRO A 579 -9.58 38.49 -10.16
N ASP A 580 -8.73 37.61 -9.65
CA ASP A 580 -7.35 37.91 -9.23
C ASP A 580 -6.32 37.78 -10.36
N GLY A 581 -6.74 37.34 -11.55
CA GLY A 581 -5.90 37.14 -12.74
C GLY A 581 -4.92 35.98 -12.65
N GLN A 582 -4.97 35.16 -11.60
CA GLN A 582 -4.05 34.02 -11.43
C GLN A 582 -4.39 32.87 -12.38
N TRP A 583 -5.67 32.69 -12.70
CA TRP A 583 -6.16 31.55 -13.47
C TRP A 583 -6.95 31.98 -14.70
N VAL A 584 -6.96 31.09 -15.70
CA VAL A 584 -7.87 31.17 -16.85
C VAL A 584 -8.71 29.91 -16.90
N ALA A 585 -10.01 30.06 -17.09
CA ALA A 585 -10.92 28.98 -17.43
C ALA A 585 -11.18 29.00 -18.93
N SER A 586 -11.12 27.85 -19.59
CA SER A 586 -11.41 27.70 -21.01
C SER A 586 -12.53 26.69 -21.24
N ALA A 587 -13.49 27.04 -22.10
CA ALA A 587 -14.51 26.12 -22.62
C ALA A 587 -14.07 25.55 -23.97
N SER A 588 -14.18 24.24 -24.14
CA SER A 588 -13.68 23.52 -25.32
C SER A 588 -14.76 22.74 -26.06
N GLY A 589 -14.58 22.64 -27.38
CA GLY A 589 -15.35 21.76 -28.27
C GLY A 589 -15.14 20.27 -27.98
N ASP A 590 -14.15 19.90 -27.16
CA ASP A 590 -13.96 18.52 -26.67
C ASP A 590 -14.91 18.14 -25.52
N ARG A 591 -15.83 19.04 -25.15
CA ARG A 591 -16.84 18.90 -24.07
C ARG A 591 -16.29 19.10 -22.66
N THR A 592 -15.08 19.62 -22.54
CA THR A 592 -14.43 19.89 -21.25
C THR A 592 -14.32 21.39 -20.96
N VAL A 593 -14.20 21.68 -19.67
CA VAL A 593 -13.69 22.97 -19.18
C VAL A 593 -12.31 22.73 -18.60
N LYS A 594 -11.35 23.60 -18.87
CA LYS A 594 -10.00 23.51 -18.30
C LYS A 594 -9.66 24.75 -17.52
N LEU A 595 -8.94 24.58 -16.42
CA LEU A 595 -8.38 25.65 -15.60
C LEU A 595 -6.87 25.68 -15.79
N TRP A 596 -6.33 26.86 -16.02
CA TRP A 596 -4.94 27.08 -16.37
C TRP A 596 -4.30 28.08 -15.42
N ASP A 597 -3.06 27.84 -15.02
CA ASP A 597 -2.24 28.82 -14.34
C ASP A 597 -1.69 29.83 -15.36
N VAL A 598 -1.91 31.11 -15.13
CA VAL A 598 -1.50 32.17 -16.07
C VAL A 598 0.03 32.34 -16.09
N GLN A 599 0.70 32.12 -14.97
CA GLN A 599 2.13 32.34 -14.84
C GLN A 599 2.95 31.20 -15.45
N THR A 600 2.53 29.95 -15.21
CA THR A 600 3.28 28.76 -15.70
C THR A 600 2.75 28.24 -17.02
N GLY A 601 1.50 28.54 -17.38
CA GLY A 601 0.82 27.96 -18.53
C GLY A 601 0.35 26.51 -18.30
N ASP A 602 0.45 26.00 -17.07
CA ASP A 602 0.05 24.63 -16.76
C ASP A 602 -1.47 24.48 -16.70
N CYS A 603 -1.99 23.37 -17.25
CA CYS A 603 -3.38 22.96 -17.01
C CYS A 603 -3.49 22.41 -15.58
N LEU A 604 -4.16 23.15 -14.70
CA LEU A 604 -4.36 22.79 -13.30
C LEU A 604 -5.47 21.73 -13.14
N GLN A 605 -6.57 21.88 -13.88
CA GLN A 605 -7.71 20.95 -13.83
C GLN A 605 -8.39 20.81 -15.19
N THR A 606 -8.95 19.62 -15.43
CA THR A 606 -9.88 19.36 -16.54
C THR A 606 -11.21 18.88 -15.96
N LEU A 607 -12.24 19.69 -16.11
CA LEU A 607 -13.59 19.44 -15.63
C LEU A 607 -14.38 18.74 -16.74
N THR A 608 -14.82 17.52 -16.45
CA THR A 608 -15.59 16.67 -17.36
C THR A 608 -17.00 16.48 -16.82
N GLY A 609 -18.00 16.51 -17.70
CA GLY A 609 -19.39 16.28 -17.29
C GLY A 609 -20.46 16.91 -18.18
N HIS A 610 -20.09 17.71 -19.17
CA HIS A 610 -20.97 18.07 -20.28
C HIS A 610 -20.99 16.96 -21.33
N ASP A 611 -22.16 16.75 -21.95
CA ASP A 611 -22.35 15.69 -22.95
C ASP A 611 -22.06 16.19 -24.38
N GLN A 612 -22.03 17.51 -24.55
CA GLN A 612 -21.77 18.22 -25.80
C GLN A 612 -20.81 19.41 -25.59
N ARG A 613 -20.52 20.14 -26.68
CA ARG A 613 -19.51 21.20 -26.69
C ARG A 613 -19.82 22.30 -25.68
N VAL A 614 -18.80 22.75 -24.95
CA VAL A 614 -18.96 23.87 -24.02
C VAL A 614 -18.70 25.16 -24.76
N ARG A 615 -19.67 26.08 -24.76
CA ARG A 615 -19.62 27.31 -25.57
C ARG A 615 -19.27 28.55 -24.79
N SER A 616 -19.64 28.59 -23.52
CA SER A 616 -19.51 29.79 -22.70
C SER A 616 -19.03 29.42 -21.30
N ILE A 617 -18.24 30.32 -20.72
CA ILE A 617 -17.60 30.14 -19.43
C ILE A 617 -17.54 31.47 -18.69
N GLY A 618 -17.65 31.44 -17.36
CA GLY A 618 -17.46 32.62 -16.52
C GLY A 618 -17.02 32.27 -15.10
N PHE A 619 -16.21 33.13 -14.49
CA PHE A 619 -15.85 33.02 -13.07
C PHE A 619 -16.85 33.75 -12.19
N SER A 620 -17.04 33.23 -10.98
CA SER A 620 -17.72 33.97 -9.92
C SER A 620 -16.85 35.15 -9.45
N PRO A 621 -17.46 36.24 -8.94
CA PRO A 621 -16.71 37.42 -8.48
C PRO A 621 -15.71 37.14 -7.34
N ASP A 622 -15.93 36.09 -6.55
CA ASP A 622 -15.03 35.64 -5.48
C ASP A 622 -13.95 34.66 -5.96
N GLY A 623 -13.98 34.25 -7.24
CA GLY A 623 -13.02 33.33 -7.86
C GLY A 623 -13.16 31.86 -7.43
N THR A 624 -14.12 31.52 -6.57
CA THR A 624 -14.24 30.17 -6.01
C THR A 624 -15.01 29.20 -6.92
N ARG A 625 -15.79 29.73 -7.87
CA ARG A 625 -16.68 28.96 -8.75
C ARG A 625 -16.52 29.35 -10.22
N VAL A 626 -16.81 28.38 -11.08
CA VAL A 626 -16.90 28.58 -12.53
C VAL A 626 -18.26 28.12 -13.03
N VAL A 627 -18.87 28.87 -13.93
CA VAL A 627 -20.10 28.49 -14.64
C VAL A 627 -19.80 28.19 -16.10
N SER A 628 -20.40 27.14 -16.64
CA SER A 628 -20.29 26.75 -18.06
C SER A 628 -21.65 26.55 -18.71
N GLY A 629 -21.77 26.93 -19.98
CA GLY A 629 -22.94 26.69 -20.83
C GLY A 629 -22.59 25.82 -22.04
N SER A 630 -23.44 24.86 -22.38
CA SER A 630 -23.15 23.82 -23.38
C SER A 630 -24.26 23.64 -24.43
N ASP A 631 -23.89 22.98 -25.54
CA ASP A 631 -24.79 22.45 -26.56
C ASP A 631 -25.78 21.39 -26.02
N ASP A 632 -25.52 20.82 -24.85
CA ASP A 632 -26.42 19.85 -24.18
C ASP A 632 -27.64 20.49 -23.50
N ALA A 633 -27.87 21.79 -23.74
CA ALA A 633 -28.92 22.61 -23.14
C ALA A 633 -28.82 22.77 -21.61
N THR A 634 -27.67 22.45 -21.01
CA THR A 634 -27.44 22.61 -19.57
C THR A 634 -26.45 23.71 -19.25
N VAL A 635 -26.62 24.28 -18.06
CA VAL A 635 -25.63 25.15 -17.41
C VAL A 635 -25.06 24.39 -16.22
N LYS A 636 -23.74 24.33 -16.06
CA LYS A 636 -23.09 23.67 -14.92
C LYS A 636 -22.29 24.66 -14.09
N LEU A 637 -22.32 24.45 -12.78
CA LEU A 637 -21.56 25.21 -11.80
C LEU A 637 -20.50 24.29 -11.20
N TRP A 638 -19.26 24.75 -11.17
CA TRP A 638 -18.08 23.98 -10.76
C TRP A 638 -17.38 24.67 -9.60
N ASP A 639 -16.86 23.87 -8.69
CA ASP A 639 -15.95 24.34 -7.65
C ASP A 639 -14.52 24.37 -8.20
N VAL A 640 -13.84 25.50 -8.05
CA VAL A 640 -12.51 25.70 -8.66
C VAL A 640 -11.42 24.92 -7.93
N THR A 641 -11.56 24.71 -6.62
CA THR A 641 -10.52 24.03 -5.82
C THR A 641 -10.59 22.52 -5.99
N THR A 642 -11.78 21.95 -5.96
CA THR A 642 -12.03 20.51 -6.01
C THR A 642 -12.28 19.99 -7.42
N GLY A 643 -12.67 20.87 -8.37
CA GLY A 643 -13.08 20.50 -9.71
C GLY A 643 -14.44 19.78 -9.78
N ALA A 644 -15.17 19.73 -8.66
CA ALA A 644 -16.46 19.04 -8.60
C ALA A 644 -17.56 19.85 -9.32
N CYS A 645 -18.45 19.16 -10.03
CA CYS A 645 -19.69 19.75 -10.52
C CYS A 645 -20.63 19.95 -9.33
N LEU A 646 -20.73 21.18 -8.83
CA LEU A 646 -21.62 21.55 -7.73
C LEU A 646 -23.09 21.41 -8.12
N ARG A 647 -23.45 21.88 -9.32
CA ARG A 647 -24.84 21.87 -9.82
C ARG A 647 -24.91 21.72 -11.33
N THR A 648 -25.97 21.06 -11.79
CA THR A 648 -26.42 21.09 -13.19
C THR A 648 -27.80 21.75 -13.23
N LEU A 649 -27.90 22.89 -13.88
CA LEU A 649 -29.12 23.68 -14.01
C LEU A 649 -29.86 23.24 -15.28
N LEU A 650 -31.06 22.68 -15.07
CA LEU A 650 -31.90 22.13 -16.13
C LEU A 650 -33.08 23.06 -16.38
N GLY A 651 -33.42 23.28 -17.66
CA GLY A 651 -34.64 24.00 -18.03
C GLY A 651 -34.63 24.63 -19.41
N HIS A 652 -33.45 24.95 -19.95
CA HIS A 652 -33.34 25.36 -21.35
C HIS A 652 -33.63 24.19 -22.30
N ARG A 653 -34.09 24.51 -23.51
CA ARG A 653 -34.47 23.52 -24.54
C ARG A 653 -33.55 23.52 -25.76
N GLY A 654 -32.50 24.33 -25.75
CA GLY A 654 -31.52 24.42 -26.82
C GLY A 654 -30.16 24.84 -26.29
N THR A 655 -29.19 24.96 -27.20
CA THR A 655 -27.81 25.32 -26.90
C THR A 655 -27.72 26.55 -26.01
N ILE A 656 -26.84 26.52 -25.00
CA ILE A 656 -26.51 27.70 -24.20
C ILE A 656 -25.39 28.48 -24.89
N TRP A 657 -25.67 29.73 -25.24
CA TRP A 657 -24.70 30.60 -25.94
C TRP A 657 -23.91 31.48 -24.99
N SER A 658 -24.49 31.86 -23.85
CA SER A 658 -23.86 32.77 -22.92
C SER A 658 -24.26 32.44 -21.49
N VAL A 659 -23.30 32.54 -20.58
CA VAL A 659 -23.50 32.50 -19.12
C VAL A 659 -22.73 33.63 -18.47
N THR A 660 -23.29 34.22 -17.41
CA THR A 660 -22.59 35.24 -16.62
C THR A 660 -23.10 35.30 -15.19
N PHE A 661 -22.22 35.71 -14.27
CA PHE A 661 -22.57 35.97 -12.87
C PHE A 661 -23.02 37.42 -12.68
N SER A 662 -23.93 37.65 -11.74
CA SER A 662 -24.13 38.96 -11.15
C SER A 662 -22.90 39.40 -10.35
N ALA A 663 -22.73 40.71 -10.17
CA ALA A 663 -21.58 41.27 -9.46
C ALA A 663 -21.48 40.82 -7.98
N ASP A 664 -22.60 40.46 -7.36
CA ASP A 664 -22.67 39.91 -6.01
C ASP A 664 -22.48 38.37 -5.95
N GLY A 665 -22.39 37.70 -7.10
CA GLY A 665 -22.21 36.26 -7.22
C GLY A 665 -23.43 35.42 -6.85
N GLN A 666 -24.58 36.03 -6.50
CA GLN A 666 -25.76 35.29 -6.02
C GLN A 666 -26.67 34.80 -7.15
N THR A 667 -26.60 35.46 -8.31
CA THR A 667 -27.45 35.19 -9.48
C THR A 667 -26.60 34.84 -10.70
N LEU A 668 -27.09 33.90 -11.49
CA LEU A 668 -26.55 33.57 -12.81
C LEU A 668 -27.57 33.92 -13.89
N ALA A 669 -27.11 34.50 -14.99
CA ALA A 669 -27.91 34.64 -16.20
C ALA A 669 -27.40 33.67 -17.27
N SER A 670 -28.32 33.00 -17.96
CA SER A 670 -28.01 32.17 -19.13
C SER A 670 -28.89 32.53 -20.32
N GLY A 671 -28.30 32.63 -21.51
CA GLY A 671 -29.02 32.86 -22.78
C GLY A 671 -28.91 31.63 -23.68
N SER A 672 -30.03 31.22 -24.27
CA SER A 672 -30.12 29.97 -25.04
C SER A 672 -30.71 30.18 -26.43
N GLU A 673 -30.43 29.24 -27.32
CA GLU A 673 -31.06 29.07 -28.63
C GLU A 673 -32.60 28.90 -28.53
N ASP A 674 -33.13 28.51 -27.37
CA ASP A 674 -34.57 28.41 -27.14
C ASP A 674 -35.31 29.76 -27.06
N GLU A 675 -34.65 30.85 -27.47
CA GLU A 675 -35.11 32.23 -27.46
C GLU A 675 -35.35 32.79 -26.05
N THR A 676 -34.90 32.11 -25.00
CA THR A 676 -35.07 32.57 -23.62
C THR A 676 -33.76 32.90 -22.94
N MET A 677 -33.86 33.85 -22.01
CA MET A 677 -32.87 34.09 -20.98
C MET A 677 -33.43 33.64 -19.63
N ARG A 678 -32.62 32.97 -18.82
CA ARG A 678 -33.01 32.54 -17.47
C ARG A 678 -32.11 33.16 -16.43
N LEU A 679 -32.71 33.60 -15.33
CA LEU A 679 -32.02 33.99 -14.12
C LEU A 679 -32.10 32.85 -13.11
N TRP A 680 -30.98 32.47 -12.53
CA TRP A 680 -30.86 31.36 -11.61
C TRP A 680 -30.28 31.84 -10.29
N GLN A 681 -30.78 31.30 -9.19
CA GLN A 681 -30.15 31.48 -7.89
C GLN A 681 -29.00 30.49 -7.75
N VAL A 682 -27.79 30.97 -7.49
CA VAL A 682 -26.57 30.13 -7.48
C VAL A 682 -26.62 29.06 -6.40
N GLU A 683 -27.04 29.43 -5.18
CA GLU A 683 -27.02 28.52 -4.03
C GLU A 683 -28.03 27.39 -4.14
N THR A 684 -29.19 27.62 -4.76
CA THR A 684 -30.25 26.59 -4.85
C THR A 684 -30.30 25.92 -6.22
N GLY A 685 -29.80 26.60 -7.27
CA GLY A 685 -29.99 26.23 -8.67
C GLY A 685 -31.41 26.47 -9.18
N ALA A 686 -32.26 27.16 -8.41
CA ALA A 686 -33.64 27.44 -8.81
C ALA A 686 -33.67 28.52 -9.91
N CYS A 687 -34.54 28.31 -10.92
CA CYS A 687 -34.85 29.32 -11.92
C CYS A 687 -35.72 30.41 -11.28
N LEU A 688 -35.16 31.59 -11.08
CA LEU A 688 -35.84 32.75 -10.49
C LEU A 688 -36.78 33.42 -11.49
N GLN A 689 -36.31 33.58 -12.74
CA GLN A 689 -37.05 34.30 -13.75
C GLN A 689 -36.74 33.80 -15.15
N LEU A 690 -37.78 33.76 -15.99
CA LEU A 690 -37.67 33.54 -17.43
C LEU A 690 -37.89 34.89 -18.12
N LEU A 691 -36.92 35.31 -18.91
CA LEU A 691 -36.95 36.53 -19.71
C LEU A 691 -37.02 36.14 -21.18
N ARG A 692 -37.96 36.74 -21.90
CA ARG A 692 -38.15 36.55 -23.33
C ARG A 692 -38.65 37.86 -23.91
N SER A 693 -38.21 38.21 -25.11
CA SER A 693 -38.88 39.25 -25.88
C SER A 693 -40.22 38.72 -26.37
N ASP A 694 -41.28 39.53 -26.26
CA ASP A 694 -42.57 39.21 -26.86
C ASP A 694 -42.40 38.99 -28.36
N ARG A 695 -42.92 37.88 -28.88
CA ARG A 695 -42.88 37.68 -30.32
C ARG A 695 -43.85 38.68 -30.97
N PRO A 696 -43.45 39.37 -32.05
CA PRO A 696 -44.23 40.49 -32.61
C PRO A 696 -45.63 40.10 -33.08
N TYR A 697 -45.88 38.81 -33.34
CA TYR A 697 -47.17 38.28 -33.76
C TYR A 697 -47.71 37.21 -32.79
N GLU A 698 -47.29 37.22 -31.52
CA GLU A 698 -47.74 36.24 -30.52
C GLU A 698 -49.26 36.20 -30.40
N GLY A 699 -49.87 35.05 -30.68
CA GLY A 699 -51.32 34.87 -30.67
C GLY A 699 -52.07 35.48 -31.87
N MET A 700 -51.36 36.04 -32.86
CA MET A 700 -51.96 36.54 -34.09
C MET A 700 -52.60 35.40 -34.88
N ASN A 701 -53.93 35.39 -34.97
CA ASN A 701 -54.64 34.36 -35.72
C ASN A 701 -54.52 34.62 -37.24
N ILE A 702 -53.96 33.65 -37.97
CA ILE A 702 -53.80 33.68 -39.43
C ILE A 702 -54.64 32.62 -40.15
N THR A 703 -55.62 32.00 -39.48
CA THR A 703 -56.55 31.03 -40.08
C THR A 703 -57.32 31.62 -41.26
N GLY A 704 -57.27 30.92 -42.40
CA GLY A 704 -58.00 31.32 -43.61
C GLY A 704 -57.43 32.56 -44.33
N VAL A 705 -56.24 33.04 -43.94
CA VAL A 705 -55.63 34.22 -44.57
C VAL A 705 -55.28 33.95 -46.05
N ILE A 706 -55.71 34.87 -46.92
CA ILE A 706 -55.49 34.82 -48.37
C ILE A 706 -54.34 35.78 -48.73
N GLY A 707 -53.49 35.40 -49.70
CA GLY A 707 -52.41 36.26 -50.21
C GLY A 707 -51.04 36.07 -49.54
N LEU A 708 -50.90 35.13 -48.59
CA LEU A 708 -49.62 34.75 -48.01
C LEU A 708 -49.10 33.43 -48.60
N THR A 709 -47.82 33.41 -48.96
CA THR A 709 -47.10 32.18 -49.36
C THR A 709 -46.88 31.25 -48.17
N THR A 710 -46.62 29.96 -48.43
CA THR A 710 -46.30 28.99 -47.38
C THR A 710 -45.08 29.41 -46.56
N ALA A 711 -44.03 29.93 -47.20
CA ALA A 711 -42.85 30.43 -46.50
C ALA A 711 -43.18 31.58 -45.54
N GLN A 712 -44.00 32.55 -45.98
CA GLN A 712 -44.45 33.66 -45.13
C GLN A 712 -45.30 33.17 -43.95
N LYS A 713 -46.19 32.19 -44.16
CA LYS A 713 -46.95 31.58 -43.05
C LYS A 713 -46.03 30.90 -42.04
N THR A 714 -45.00 30.19 -42.50
CA THR A 714 -43.99 29.58 -41.62
C THR A 714 -43.22 30.64 -40.81
N THR A 715 -42.80 31.73 -41.45
CA THR A 715 -42.13 32.85 -40.76
C THR A 715 -43.04 33.51 -39.73
N LEU A 716 -44.31 33.77 -40.06
CA LEU A 716 -45.28 34.34 -39.12
C LEU A 716 -45.53 33.42 -37.92
N ARG A 717 -45.63 32.10 -38.14
CA ARG A 717 -45.74 31.12 -37.05
C ARG A 717 -44.49 31.08 -36.16
N ALA A 718 -43.29 31.17 -36.75
CA ALA A 718 -42.04 31.29 -36.00
C ALA A 718 -42.03 32.57 -35.13
N LEU A 719 -42.61 33.65 -35.65
CA LEU A 719 -42.81 34.93 -34.95
C LEU A 719 -44.08 34.99 -34.08
N GLY A 720 -44.69 33.83 -33.77
CA GLY A 720 -45.75 33.72 -32.74
C GLY A 720 -47.20 33.65 -33.26
N ALA A 721 -47.43 33.75 -34.57
CA ALA A 721 -48.79 33.63 -35.13
C ALA A 721 -49.34 32.21 -34.99
N VAL A 722 -50.67 32.10 -34.82
CA VAL A 722 -51.39 30.84 -34.65
C VAL A 722 -52.35 30.60 -35.81
N GLU A 723 -52.48 29.34 -36.23
CA GLU A 723 -53.50 28.92 -37.18
C GLU A 723 -54.40 27.92 -36.45
N LEU A 724 -55.55 28.40 -35.99
CA LEU A 724 -56.56 27.59 -35.32
C LEU A 724 -57.22 26.69 -36.38
N ALA A 725 -57.35 25.41 -36.05
CA ALA A 725 -57.94 24.38 -36.90
C ALA A 725 -59.45 24.55 -37.07
#